data_AF-A0A6P4F8L1-F1
#
_entry.id   AF-A0A6P4F8L1-F1
#
_cell.length_a   1.000
_cell.length_b   1.000
_cell.length_c   1.000
_cell.angle_alpha   90.00
_cell.angle_beta   90.00
_cell.angle_gamma   90.00
#
_symmetry.space_group_name_H-M   'P 1'
#
loop_
_entity.id
_entity.type
_entity.pdbx_description
1 polymer ?
#
loop_
_entity_poly.entity_id
_entity_poly.type
_entity_poly.pdbx_seq_one_letter_code
_entity_poly.pdbx_strand_id
1 'polypeptide(L)'
;MIVTIGERENSVSNLLVFLSKHLFIYSKSLDDMQSFLPATQEVVYQQILAELQVFALQNISSGTDSVRHMSSALLRQVLQHAKATGREELFQVVYRQFEGRSASLSASCLALEQLVAVSGVSQAIANCPSLFGVVFPRFLGFMMVSAHKTQPLDEWQSLWFGQLLAATQVADKRRPVIEQLLTQAVQLEPRTLAHLLLRDARLPLSSKLSAILSARQLSERRQELLRDLKQEVEQALLGLDDHTRLLALRFVAETPRPSDHLTKAEAEAIGLYLRHNANNPSAHLRQLGYGLLQKALRRIHLGLAEHQKRPTPAGEELLSLLTRLTGDLSRNLFPTANYGRRWLSLHLLRDCVELGRKLQLRISEELLPPEALPNLEHCLGDSYEQNKVLAAQLLESLQSCSRFDADEMVELLLSLRPPDSATGAFQLQVYCRAKAVETDLPVKVEAETTLEPRTFRALHWCLDHLREGLSLAQRDLAEAAKLNPLYGLLFASRHLLQQLDLEQLAKEAAWRQYVQALVTTCLAVSGVVLPVVSSASPEGHLPATRDQETDQPLTNVLSRRLPSEALHQVRTTPQMVLLCAWRSIKEVCLILGELVQRAPLEEEQQQQQGDFLLSSVQLEAIGEHFLHLLAETKHRGAFEQAYVGFTMLCRRFWHSDAVRLNQLPGQR
;
A
#
# COMPACT_ATOMS: atom_id res chain seq x y z
N MET A 1 -55.15 16.78 16.33
CA MET A 1 -55.05 17.55 15.07
C MET A 1 -53.57 17.78 14.68
N ILE A 2 -52.72 16.74 14.79
CA ILE A 2 -51.26 16.75 14.51
C ILE A 2 -50.91 15.61 13.50
N VAL A 3 -51.93 15.00 12.88
CA VAL A 3 -51.77 13.81 12.02
C VAL A 3 -51.97 14.13 10.52
N THR A 4 -52.27 15.38 10.15
CA THR A 4 -52.68 15.74 8.78
C THR A 4 -51.83 16.81 8.11
N ILE A 5 -50.49 16.70 8.23
CA ILE A 5 -49.56 17.44 7.35
C ILE A 5 -48.43 16.48 6.95
N GLY A 6 -48.62 15.75 5.85
CA GLY A 6 -47.74 14.65 5.47
C GLY A 6 -47.70 14.35 3.97
N GLU A 7 -47.52 15.36 3.11
CA GLU A 7 -47.44 15.15 1.64
C GLU A 7 -46.16 15.69 0.97
N ARG A 8 -45.04 15.81 1.70
CA ARG A 8 -43.71 16.01 1.08
C ARG A 8 -42.66 15.15 1.80
N GLU A 9 -42.06 14.19 1.11
CA GLU A 9 -41.14 13.19 1.71
C GLU A 9 -39.99 13.81 2.52
N ASN A 10 -39.48 14.97 2.12
CA ASN A 10 -38.42 15.69 2.86
C ASN A 10 -38.89 16.37 4.16
N SER A 11 -40.17 16.77 4.26
CA SER A 11 -40.69 17.37 5.50
C SER A 11 -41.04 16.31 6.55
N VAL A 12 -41.40 15.10 6.11
CA VAL A 12 -41.70 13.97 7.00
C VAL A 12 -40.45 13.52 7.77
N SER A 13 -39.29 13.46 7.11
CA SER A 13 -38.03 13.10 7.79
C SER A 13 -37.63 14.14 8.86
N ASN A 14 -37.68 15.44 8.54
CA ASN A 14 -37.34 16.50 9.51
C ASN A 14 -38.33 16.56 10.69
N LEU A 15 -39.62 16.36 10.43
CA LEU A 15 -40.64 16.30 11.47
C LEU A 15 -40.42 15.08 12.37
N LEU A 16 -40.11 13.91 11.81
CA LEU A 16 -39.80 12.69 12.58
C LEU A 16 -38.53 12.86 13.42
N VAL A 17 -37.48 13.51 12.90
CA VAL A 17 -36.27 13.85 13.67
C VAL A 17 -36.61 14.78 14.83
N PHE A 18 -37.42 15.82 14.58
CA PHE A 18 -37.89 16.72 15.63
C PHE A 18 -38.71 15.98 16.70
N LEU A 19 -39.73 15.22 16.30
CA LEU A 19 -40.60 14.47 17.20
C LEU A 19 -39.82 13.45 18.03
N SER A 20 -38.97 12.63 17.40
CA SER A 20 -38.18 11.62 18.11
C SER A 20 -37.25 12.23 19.16
N LYS A 21 -36.60 13.36 18.85
CA LYS A 21 -35.76 14.10 19.82
C LYS A 21 -36.59 14.67 20.97
N HIS A 22 -37.71 15.33 20.69
CA HIS A 22 -38.53 15.96 21.71
C HIS A 22 -39.25 14.94 22.60
N LEU A 23 -39.76 13.84 22.04
CA LEU A 23 -40.37 12.75 22.81
C LEU A 23 -39.35 12.04 23.70
N PHE A 24 -38.12 11.85 23.24
CA PHE A 24 -37.03 11.32 24.07
C PHE A 24 -36.63 12.27 25.22
N ILE A 25 -36.58 13.58 24.97
CA ILE A 25 -36.33 14.57 26.04
C ILE A 25 -37.50 14.57 27.02
N TYR A 26 -38.73 14.54 26.51
CA TYR A 26 -39.94 14.48 27.31
C TYR A 26 -39.96 13.24 28.22
N SER A 27 -39.59 12.07 27.70
CA SER A 27 -39.55 10.83 28.51
C SER A 27 -38.57 10.90 29.67
N LYS A 28 -37.53 11.73 29.60
CA LYS A 28 -36.62 11.96 30.74
C LYS A 28 -37.25 12.83 31.83
N SER A 29 -38.02 13.85 31.44
CA SER A 29 -38.72 14.71 32.39
C SER A 29 -39.84 14.00 33.17
N LEU A 30 -40.24 12.79 32.72
CA LEU A 30 -41.22 11.96 33.41
C LEU A 30 -40.69 11.39 34.73
N ASP A 31 -39.37 11.19 34.89
CA ASP A 31 -38.75 10.73 36.15
C ASP A 31 -39.02 11.73 37.28
N ASP A 32 -38.85 13.03 37.01
CA ASP A 32 -39.06 14.09 38.00
C ASP A 32 -40.54 14.19 38.40
N MET A 33 -41.46 14.01 37.44
CA MET A 33 -42.90 14.09 37.69
C MET A 33 -43.45 12.93 38.52
N GLN A 34 -42.87 11.72 38.42
CA GLN A 34 -43.36 10.55 39.13
C GLN A 34 -43.39 10.75 40.66
N SER A 35 -42.40 11.47 41.21
CA SER A 35 -42.29 11.70 42.65
C SER A 35 -43.36 12.62 43.25
N PHE A 36 -44.13 13.33 42.41
CA PHE A 36 -45.11 14.34 42.83
C PHE A 36 -46.56 14.02 42.41
N LEU A 37 -46.81 12.88 41.74
CA LEU A 37 -48.11 12.58 41.14
C LEU A 37 -49.08 11.90 42.14
N PRO A 38 -50.29 12.45 42.35
CA PRO A 38 -51.35 11.79 43.13
C PRO A 38 -51.86 10.52 42.43
N ALA A 39 -52.36 9.55 43.20
CA ALA A 39 -52.88 8.26 42.70
C ALA A 39 -53.95 8.39 41.58
N THR A 40 -54.67 9.51 41.51
CA THR A 40 -55.67 9.80 40.47
C THR A 40 -55.08 10.11 39.09
N GLN A 41 -53.79 10.45 39.00
CA GLN A 41 -53.10 10.76 37.74
C GLN A 41 -52.22 9.61 37.23
N GLU A 42 -52.18 8.50 37.95
CA GLU A 42 -51.42 7.32 37.54
C GLU A 42 -51.90 6.75 36.20
N VAL A 43 -53.21 6.80 35.93
CA VAL A 43 -53.83 6.36 34.65
C VAL A 43 -53.28 7.15 33.46
N VAL A 44 -53.15 8.47 33.60
CA VAL A 44 -52.63 9.36 32.55
C VAL A 44 -51.15 9.06 32.28
N TYR A 45 -50.39 8.81 33.35
CA TYR A 45 -48.99 8.40 33.22
C TYR A 45 -48.84 7.08 32.42
N GLN A 46 -49.73 6.10 32.62
CA GLN A 46 -49.68 4.85 31.84
C GLN A 46 -50.00 5.08 30.36
N GLN A 47 -51.00 5.90 30.06
CA GLN A 47 -51.35 6.25 28.69
C GLN A 47 -50.18 6.94 27.97
N ILE A 48 -49.49 7.86 28.65
CA ILE A 48 -48.30 8.52 28.10
C ILE A 48 -47.21 7.50 27.77
N LEU A 49 -46.88 6.59 28.69
CA LEU A 49 -45.86 5.57 28.45
C LEU A 49 -46.23 4.62 27.31
N ALA A 50 -47.51 4.24 27.19
CA ALA A 50 -47.99 3.38 26.11
C ALA A 50 -47.85 4.08 24.74
N GLU A 51 -48.26 5.35 24.64
CA GLU A 51 -48.13 6.12 23.40
C GLU A 51 -46.65 6.34 23.00
N LEU A 52 -45.78 6.62 23.99
CA LEU A 52 -44.34 6.72 23.75
C LEU A 52 -43.74 5.39 23.28
N GLN A 53 -44.19 4.26 23.84
CA GLN A 53 -43.77 2.92 23.39
C GLN A 53 -44.18 2.66 21.95
N VAL A 54 -45.43 2.96 21.58
CA VAL A 54 -45.95 2.78 20.22
C VAL A 54 -45.11 3.59 19.22
N PHE A 55 -44.87 4.87 19.51
CA PHE A 55 -44.03 5.72 18.67
C PHE A 55 -42.61 5.14 18.51
N ALA A 56 -42.01 4.70 19.62
CA ALA A 56 -40.66 4.16 19.61
C ALA A 56 -40.57 2.87 18.78
N LEU A 57 -41.49 1.92 18.96
CA LEU A 57 -41.50 0.64 18.25
C LEU A 57 -41.74 0.80 16.74
N GLN A 58 -42.60 1.75 16.33
CA GLN A 58 -42.84 2.03 14.91
C GLN A 58 -41.59 2.59 14.21
N ASN A 59 -40.78 3.36 14.93
CA ASN A 59 -39.65 4.10 14.35
C ASN A 59 -38.27 3.50 14.68
N ILE A 60 -38.23 2.39 15.43
CA ILE A 60 -36.98 1.76 15.90
C ILE A 60 -36.09 1.24 14.76
N SER A 61 -36.64 0.97 13.58
CA SER A 61 -35.91 0.51 12.40
C SER A 61 -35.89 1.56 11.27
N SER A 62 -36.10 2.84 11.61
CA SER A 62 -36.08 3.93 10.63
C SER A 62 -34.77 3.97 9.83
N GLY A 63 -34.89 4.32 8.54
CA GLY A 63 -33.75 4.56 7.65
C GLY A 63 -32.99 5.86 7.97
N THR A 64 -33.55 6.74 8.81
CA THR A 64 -32.87 7.94 9.30
C THR A 64 -32.17 7.64 10.63
N ASP A 65 -30.84 7.71 10.66
CA ASP A 65 -30.00 7.31 11.80
C ASP A 65 -30.38 8.00 13.12
N SER A 66 -30.64 9.31 13.09
CA SER A 66 -31.03 10.07 14.28
C SER A 66 -32.37 9.60 14.85
N VAL A 67 -33.37 9.35 14.01
CA VAL A 67 -34.68 8.82 14.42
C VAL A 67 -34.54 7.44 15.04
N ARG A 68 -33.74 6.57 14.42
CA ARG A 68 -33.47 5.22 14.93
C ARG A 68 -32.82 5.25 16.31
N HIS A 69 -31.76 6.04 16.50
CA HIS A 69 -31.07 6.16 17.79
C HIS A 69 -31.97 6.75 18.88
N MET A 70 -32.72 7.81 18.58
CA MET A 70 -33.64 8.43 19.54
C MET A 70 -34.79 7.49 19.91
N SER A 71 -35.35 6.75 18.94
CA SER A 71 -36.44 5.81 19.19
C SER A 71 -35.99 4.61 20.03
N SER A 72 -34.79 4.06 19.78
CA SER A 72 -34.21 3.02 20.65
C SER A 72 -33.99 3.52 22.08
N ALA A 73 -33.45 4.73 22.24
CA ALA A 73 -33.22 5.32 23.55
C ALA A 73 -34.54 5.64 24.28
N LEU A 74 -35.56 6.11 23.56
CA LEU A 74 -36.91 6.33 24.07
C LEU A 74 -37.55 5.03 24.54
N LEU A 75 -37.49 3.95 23.74
CA LEU A 75 -38.02 2.65 24.15
C LEU A 75 -37.37 2.16 25.45
N ARG A 76 -36.04 2.28 25.55
CA ARG A 76 -35.30 1.92 26.76
C ARG A 76 -35.79 2.69 27.99
N GLN A 77 -35.97 4.01 27.86
CA GLN A 77 -36.49 4.87 28.92
C GLN A 77 -37.90 4.46 29.34
N VAL A 78 -38.80 4.23 28.38
CA VAL A 78 -40.17 3.77 28.66
C VAL A 78 -40.16 2.44 29.43
N LEU A 79 -39.29 1.50 29.05
CA LEU A 79 -39.17 0.23 29.77
C LEU A 79 -38.55 0.40 31.16
N GLN A 80 -37.64 1.35 31.37
CA GLN A 80 -37.09 1.68 32.69
C GLN A 80 -38.18 2.22 33.62
N HIS A 81 -39.02 3.13 33.11
CA HIS A 81 -40.21 3.63 33.81
C HIS A 81 -41.20 2.51 34.13
N ALA A 82 -41.45 1.63 33.17
CA ALA A 82 -42.31 0.46 33.37
C ALA A 82 -41.78 -0.45 34.47
N LYS A 83 -40.46 -0.68 34.53
CA LYS A 83 -39.82 -1.48 35.58
C LYS A 83 -39.93 -0.82 36.96
N ALA A 84 -39.67 0.49 37.03
CA ALA A 84 -39.74 1.26 38.27
C ALA A 84 -41.17 1.29 38.85
N THR A 85 -42.19 1.20 37.99
CA THR A 85 -43.60 1.20 38.37
C THR A 85 -44.23 -0.20 38.43
N GLY A 86 -43.46 -1.27 38.24
CA GLY A 86 -43.96 -2.65 38.29
C GLY A 86 -44.92 -3.04 37.16
N ARG A 87 -44.85 -2.37 36.00
CA ARG A 87 -45.79 -2.57 34.88
C ARG A 87 -45.26 -3.56 33.86
N GLU A 88 -45.68 -4.82 34.00
CA GLU A 88 -45.26 -5.90 33.10
C GLU A 88 -45.89 -5.82 31.70
N GLU A 89 -47.03 -5.13 31.54
CA GLU A 89 -47.77 -5.08 30.26
C GLU A 89 -46.93 -4.50 29.11
N LEU A 90 -46.15 -3.44 29.39
CA LEU A 90 -45.28 -2.81 28.39
C LEU A 90 -44.15 -3.76 27.94
N PHE A 91 -43.69 -4.67 28.80
CA PHE A 91 -42.74 -5.72 28.39
C PHE A 91 -43.42 -6.77 27.51
N GLN A 92 -44.66 -7.16 27.85
CA GLN A 92 -45.44 -8.13 27.08
C GLN A 92 -45.75 -7.66 25.65
N VAL A 93 -45.90 -6.35 25.41
CA VAL A 93 -46.03 -5.80 24.05
C VAL A 93 -44.84 -6.19 23.18
N VAL A 94 -43.62 -6.02 23.68
CA VAL A 94 -42.39 -6.35 22.94
C VAL A 94 -42.23 -7.86 22.76
N TYR A 95 -42.53 -8.67 23.78
CA TYR A 95 -42.47 -10.13 23.70
C TYR A 95 -43.45 -10.69 22.66
N ARG A 96 -44.71 -10.24 22.69
CA ARG A 96 -45.73 -10.65 21.72
C ARG A 96 -45.42 -10.16 20.32
N GLN A 97 -44.86 -8.95 20.18
CA GLN A 97 -44.46 -8.42 18.88
C GLN A 97 -43.40 -9.34 18.24
N PHE A 98 -42.44 -9.81 19.03
CA PHE A 98 -41.39 -10.72 18.61
C PHE A 98 -41.92 -12.12 18.28
N GLU A 99 -42.59 -12.80 19.23
CA GLU A 99 -43.10 -14.16 19.03
C GLU A 99 -44.17 -14.23 17.94
N GLY A 100 -45.05 -13.23 17.89
CA GLY A 100 -46.08 -13.09 16.87
C GLY A 100 -45.57 -12.63 15.50
N ARG A 101 -44.27 -12.32 15.36
CA ARG A 101 -43.62 -11.85 14.11
C ARG A 101 -44.37 -10.67 13.44
N SER A 102 -44.91 -9.78 14.25
CA SER A 102 -45.75 -8.66 13.77
C SER A 102 -44.96 -7.48 13.21
N ALA A 103 -43.63 -7.49 13.35
CA ALA A 103 -42.73 -6.49 12.77
C ALA A 103 -41.56 -7.14 12.05
N SER A 104 -40.80 -6.32 11.30
CA SER A 104 -39.58 -6.78 10.63
C SER A 104 -38.59 -7.35 11.64
N LEU A 105 -37.83 -8.36 11.23
CA LEU A 105 -36.89 -9.03 12.14
C LEU A 105 -35.82 -8.07 12.70
N SER A 106 -35.38 -7.09 11.89
CA SER A 106 -34.46 -6.05 12.36
C SER A 106 -35.09 -5.16 13.44
N ALA A 107 -36.34 -4.73 13.27
CA ALA A 107 -37.06 -3.94 14.27
C ALA A 107 -37.24 -4.73 15.57
N SER A 108 -37.65 -5.99 15.46
CA SER A 108 -37.87 -6.87 16.61
C SER A 108 -36.57 -7.17 17.37
N CYS A 109 -35.43 -7.34 16.69
CA CYS A 109 -34.13 -7.50 17.33
C CYS A 109 -33.69 -6.24 18.09
N LEU A 110 -33.85 -5.04 17.49
CA LEU A 110 -33.52 -3.77 18.13
C LEU A 110 -34.41 -3.51 19.36
N ALA A 111 -35.71 -3.84 19.27
CA ALA A 111 -36.64 -3.72 20.38
C ALA A 111 -36.28 -4.68 21.53
N LEU A 112 -35.97 -5.94 21.22
CA LEU A 112 -35.48 -6.91 22.20
C LEU A 112 -34.18 -6.46 22.85
N GLU A 113 -33.25 -5.86 22.11
CA GLU A 113 -32.00 -5.34 22.68
C GLU A 113 -32.27 -4.29 23.77
N GLN A 114 -33.20 -3.35 23.52
CA GLN A 114 -33.58 -2.35 24.52
C GLN A 114 -34.28 -2.98 25.72
N LEU A 115 -35.15 -3.96 25.48
CA LEU A 115 -35.83 -4.69 26.53
C LEU A 115 -34.87 -5.46 27.42
N VAL A 116 -33.94 -6.20 26.83
CA VAL A 116 -32.94 -7.01 27.54
C VAL A 116 -32.06 -6.15 28.44
N ALA A 117 -31.74 -4.93 27.99
CA ALA A 117 -30.98 -4.00 28.80
C ALA A 117 -31.71 -3.54 30.07
N VAL A 118 -33.04 -3.72 30.15
CA VAL A 118 -33.87 -3.31 31.28
C VAL A 118 -34.37 -4.51 32.10
N SER A 119 -34.99 -5.51 31.45
CA SER A 119 -35.53 -6.71 32.12
C SER A 119 -34.46 -7.76 32.45
N GLY A 120 -33.34 -7.73 31.75
CA GLY A 120 -32.34 -8.79 31.78
C GLY A 120 -32.64 -9.92 30.79
N VAL A 121 -31.62 -10.73 30.53
CA VAL A 121 -31.65 -11.78 29.49
C VAL A 121 -32.56 -12.96 29.86
N SER A 122 -32.52 -13.42 31.12
CA SER A 122 -33.30 -14.61 31.53
C SER A 122 -34.81 -14.41 31.36
N GLN A 123 -35.32 -13.22 31.68
CA GLN A 123 -36.74 -12.90 31.51
C GLN A 123 -37.14 -12.82 30.03
N ALA A 124 -36.25 -12.32 29.17
CA ALA A 124 -36.50 -12.30 27.73
C ALA A 124 -36.52 -13.71 27.12
N ILE A 125 -35.61 -14.61 27.54
CA ILE A 125 -35.60 -16.00 27.07
C ILE A 125 -36.86 -16.74 27.51
N ALA A 126 -37.31 -16.55 28.76
CA ALA A 126 -38.51 -17.21 29.28
C ALA A 126 -39.78 -16.81 28.51
N ASN A 127 -39.87 -15.56 28.05
CA ASN A 127 -41.04 -15.04 27.33
C ASN A 127 -40.93 -15.16 25.80
N CYS A 128 -39.73 -15.44 25.27
CA CYS A 128 -39.49 -15.58 23.84
C CYS A 128 -38.78 -16.91 23.49
N PRO A 129 -39.48 -18.06 23.56
CA PRO A 129 -38.88 -19.36 23.27
C PRO A 129 -38.38 -19.50 21.82
N SER A 130 -38.91 -18.74 20.87
CA SER A 130 -38.49 -18.80 19.47
C SER A 130 -37.12 -18.16 19.20
N LEU A 131 -36.55 -17.47 20.19
CA LEU A 131 -35.28 -16.74 20.08
C LEU A 131 -34.12 -17.63 19.59
N PHE A 132 -33.99 -18.83 20.13
CA PHE A 132 -32.94 -19.79 19.73
C PHE A 132 -33.31 -20.58 18.46
N GLY A 133 -34.60 -20.77 18.17
CA GLY A 133 -35.04 -21.49 16.97
C GLY A 133 -35.02 -20.64 15.69
N VAL A 134 -35.21 -19.31 15.80
CA VAL A 134 -35.44 -18.41 14.65
C VAL A 134 -34.34 -17.35 14.50
N VAL A 135 -33.85 -16.80 15.62
CA VAL A 135 -32.94 -15.64 15.59
C VAL A 135 -31.49 -16.03 15.76
N PHE A 136 -31.18 -16.95 16.67
CA PHE A 136 -29.81 -17.43 16.83
C PHE A 136 -29.20 -17.96 15.52
N PRO A 137 -29.91 -18.74 14.68
CA PRO A 137 -29.39 -19.17 13.38
C PRO A 137 -29.21 -18.02 12.38
N ARG A 138 -29.95 -16.91 12.48
CA ARG A 138 -29.93 -15.85 11.47
C ARG A 138 -29.08 -14.62 11.84
N PHE A 139 -29.04 -14.26 13.11
CA PHE A 139 -28.44 -13.02 13.62
C PHE A 139 -27.41 -13.24 14.74
N LEU A 140 -27.14 -14.50 15.11
CA LEU A 140 -26.06 -14.98 15.98
C LEU A 140 -25.55 -13.99 17.06
N GLY A 141 -25.78 -14.30 18.34
CA GLY A 141 -24.98 -13.72 19.43
C GLY A 141 -25.27 -12.27 19.87
N PHE A 142 -26.29 -11.59 19.34
CA PHE A 142 -26.59 -10.19 19.71
C PHE A 142 -26.85 -9.95 21.22
N MET A 143 -27.30 -10.96 21.95
CA MET A 143 -27.51 -10.90 23.41
C MET A 143 -26.42 -11.59 24.23
N MET A 144 -25.50 -12.32 23.59
CA MET A 144 -24.55 -13.20 24.27
C MET A 144 -23.68 -12.45 25.29
N VAL A 145 -23.14 -11.29 24.91
CA VAL A 145 -22.28 -10.46 25.78
C VAL A 145 -23.07 -9.90 26.96
N SER A 146 -24.32 -9.51 26.75
CA SER A 146 -25.19 -9.03 27.84
C SER A 146 -25.58 -10.16 28.78
N ALA A 147 -25.81 -11.36 28.24
CA ALA A 147 -26.22 -12.54 28.99
C ALA A 147 -25.17 -12.98 30.01
N HIS A 148 -23.90 -12.90 29.62
CA HIS A 148 -22.75 -13.24 30.48
C HIS A 148 -22.72 -12.43 31.78
N LYS A 149 -23.20 -11.18 31.76
CA LYS A 149 -23.25 -10.33 32.96
C LYS A 149 -24.33 -10.72 33.97
N THR A 150 -25.33 -11.49 33.55
CA THR A 150 -26.57 -11.73 34.31
C THR A 150 -26.86 -13.20 34.61
N GLN A 151 -26.23 -14.12 33.86
CA GLN A 151 -26.46 -15.56 33.98
C GLN A 151 -25.27 -16.25 34.64
N PRO A 152 -25.48 -17.36 35.37
CA PRO A 152 -24.41 -18.27 35.76
C PRO A 152 -23.63 -18.75 34.54
N LEU A 153 -22.31 -18.95 34.72
CA LEU A 153 -21.40 -19.28 33.62
C LEU A 153 -21.77 -20.59 32.91
N ASP A 154 -22.14 -21.59 33.68
CA ASP A 154 -22.55 -22.93 33.28
C ASP A 154 -23.83 -22.91 32.41
N GLU A 155 -24.85 -22.15 32.82
CA GLU A 155 -26.04 -21.93 32.01
C GLU A 155 -25.73 -21.16 30.72
N TRP A 156 -24.94 -20.09 30.84
CA TRP A 156 -24.56 -19.27 29.70
C TRP A 156 -23.74 -20.07 28.67
N GLN A 157 -22.81 -20.90 29.14
CA GLN A 157 -21.96 -21.74 28.30
C GLN A 157 -22.80 -22.80 27.57
N SER A 158 -23.70 -23.48 28.27
CA SER A 158 -24.57 -24.50 27.66
C SER A 158 -25.46 -23.88 26.57
N LEU A 159 -26.06 -22.74 26.86
CA LEU A 159 -27.08 -22.12 26.01
C LEU A 159 -26.49 -21.33 24.83
N TRP A 160 -25.52 -20.45 25.08
CA TRP A 160 -24.99 -19.55 24.06
C TRP A 160 -23.77 -20.15 23.36
N PHE A 161 -22.79 -20.60 24.13
CA PHE A 161 -21.55 -21.11 23.58
C PHE A 161 -21.76 -22.48 22.90
N GLY A 162 -22.55 -23.36 23.49
CA GLY A 162 -22.95 -24.64 22.88
C GLY A 162 -23.62 -24.48 21.52
N GLN A 163 -24.48 -23.46 21.36
CA GLN A 163 -25.14 -23.16 20.08
C GLN A 163 -24.16 -22.56 19.06
N LEU A 164 -23.19 -21.73 19.47
CA LEU A 164 -22.12 -21.26 18.58
C LEU A 164 -21.27 -22.43 18.06
N LEU A 165 -20.92 -23.39 18.93
CA LEU A 165 -20.18 -24.59 18.55
C LEU A 165 -20.97 -25.44 17.54
N ALA A 166 -22.26 -25.67 17.80
CA ALA A 166 -23.11 -26.39 16.85
C ALA A 166 -23.18 -25.66 15.49
N ALA A 167 -23.27 -24.34 15.49
CA ALA A 167 -23.29 -23.54 14.26
C ALA A 167 -21.97 -23.60 13.48
N THR A 168 -20.80 -23.73 14.14
CA THR A 168 -19.51 -23.86 13.43
C THR A 168 -19.33 -25.16 12.66
N GLN A 169 -20.04 -26.22 13.05
CA GLN A 169 -19.95 -27.54 12.40
C GLN A 169 -20.62 -27.54 11.01
N VAL A 170 -21.50 -26.58 10.74
CA VAL A 170 -22.14 -26.42 9.43
C VAL A 170 -21.27 -25.51 8.56
N ALA A 171 -20.84 -26.01 7.40
CA ALA A 171 -20.13 -25.19 6.42
C ALA A 171 -21.07 -24.16 5.79
N ASP A 172 -21.03 -22.92 6.31
CA ASP A 172 -21.92 -21.84 5.91
C ASP A 172 -21.13 -20.55 5.64
N LYS A 173 -21.65 -19.68 4.77
CA LYS A 173 -21.19 -18.31 4.53
C LYS A 173 -21.13 -17.46 5.82
N ARG A 174 -21.84 -17.88 6.87
CA ARG A 174 -21.83 -17.25 8.20
C ARG A 174 -20.56 -17.49 9.02
N ARG A 175 -19.63 -18.35 8.59
CA ARG A 175 -18.43 -18.72 9.37
C ARG A 175 -17.63 -17.53 9.92
N PRO A 176 -17.31 -16.47 9.16
CA PRO A 176 -16.56 -15.33 9.69
C PRO A 176 -17.29 -14.62 10.85
N VAL A 177 -18.62 -14.51 10.78
CA VAL A 177 -19.45 -13.92 11.84
C VAL A 177 -19.44 -14.82 13.08
N ILE A 178 -19.52 -16.14 12.90
CA ILE A 178 -19.45 -17.10 14.01
C ILE A 178 -18.07 -17.02 14.68
N GLU A 179 -16.99 -16.92 13.92
CA GLU A 179 -15.64 -16.78 14.46
C GLU A 179 -15.42 -15.48 15.24
N GLN A 180 -16.02 -14.39 14.77
CA GLN A 180 -16.04 -13.11 15.50
C GLN A 180 -16.77 -13.25 16.83
N LEU A 181 -17.89 -13.98 16.87
CA LEU A 181 -18.62 -14.22 18.11
C LEU A 181 -17.89 -15.19 19.03
N LEU A 182 -17.24 -16.22 18.51
CA LEU A 182 -16.37 -17.10 19.31
C LEU A 182 -15.22 -16.30 19.92
N THR A 183 -14.64 -15.38 19.17
CA THR A 183 -13.62 -14.45 19.64
C THR A 183 -14.15 -13.61 20.82
N GLN A 184 -15.34 -13.03 20.69
CA GLN A 184 -15.98 -12.28 21.77
C GLN A 184 -16.28 -13.16 23.00
N ALA A 185 -16.79 -14.38 22.79
CA ALA A 185 -17.07 -15.33 23.87
C ALA A 185 -15.78 -15.66 24.63
N VAL A 186 -14.71 -15.99 23.91
CA VAL A 186 -13.39 -16.30 24.50
C VAL A 186 -12.80 -15.09 25.22
N GLN A 187 -13.05 -13.85 24.77
CA GLN A 187 -12.61 -12.66 25.51
C GLN A 187 -13.32 -12.48 26.85
N LEU A 188 -14.58 -12.94 26.97
CA LEU A 188 -15.33 -12.92 28.23
C LEU A 188 -14.78 -13.97 29.21
N GLU A 189 -14.48 -15.18 28.72
CA GLU A 189 -14.00 -16.30 29.54
C GLU A 189 -12.76 -16.98 28.93
N PRO A 190 -11.58 -16.34 28.99
CA PRO A 190 -10.40 -16.75 28.23
C PRO A 190 -9.80 -18.10 28.61
N ARG A 191 -9.93 -18.50 29.88
CA ARG A 191 -9.34 -19.76 30.37
C ARG A 191 -10.24 -20.95 30.05
N THR A 192 -11.51 -20.86 30.45
CA THR A 192 -12.46 -21.97 30.37
C THR A 192 -12.81 -22.31 28.92
N LEU A 193 -13.21 -21.30 28.12
CA LEU A 193 -13.72 -21.55 26.77
C LEU A 193 -12.62 -21.90 25.78
N ALA A 194 -11.45 -21.31 25.92
CA ALA A 194 -10.31 -21.66 25.09
C ALA A 194 -9.90 -23.13 25.24
N HIS A 195 -9.86 -23.64 26.47
CA HIS A 195 -9.54 -25.04 26.70
C HIS A 195 -10.56 -26.00 26.10
N LEU A 196 -11.84 -25.61 26.09
CA LEU A 196 -12.89 -26.39 25.44
C LEU A 196 -12.74 -26.38 23.91
N LEU A 197 -12.47 -25.23 23.30
CA LEU A 197 -12.28 -25.11 21.85
C LEU A 197 -11.08 -25.91 21.36
N LEU A 198 -9.98 -25.85 22.10
CA LEU A 198 -8.73 -26.53 21.73
C LEU A 198 -8.85 -28.05 21.78
N ARG A 199 -9.76 -28.60 22.62
CA ARG A 199 -9.97 -30.04 22.75
C ARG A 199 -11.01 -30.61 21.78
N ASP A 200 -11.84 -29.76 21.16
CA ASP A 200 -12.85 -30.24 20.22
C ASP A 200 -12.25 -30.45 18.82
N ALA A 201 -12.02 -31.72 18.47
CA ALA A 201 -11.47 -32.13 17.19
C ALA A 201 -12.38 -31.81 16.00
N ARG A 202 -13.68 -31.55 16.22
CA ARG A 202 -14.65 -31.27 15.15
C ARG A 202 -14.60 -29.82 14.67
N LEU A 203 -13.92 -28.93 15.40
CA LEU A 203 -13.88 -27.52 15.07
C LEU A 203 -12.87 -27.22 13.95
N PRO A 204 -13.24 -26.35 12.98
CA PRO A 204 -12.30 -25.85 11.99
C PRO A 204 -11.10 -25.16 12.64
N LEU A 205 -9.92 -25.34 12.05
CA LEU A 205 -8.71 -24.70 12.55
C LEU A 205 -8.82 -23.16 12.59
N SER A 206 -9.47 -22.54 11.60
CA SER A 206 -9.69 -21.08 11.57
C SER A 206 -10.40 -20.57 12.84
N SER A 207 -11.37 -21.34 13.35
CA SER A 207 -12.11 -21.00 14.56
C SER A 207 -11.25 -21.19 15.81
N LYS A 208 -10.45 -22.27 15.87
CA LYS A 208 -9.46 -22.48 16.95
C LYS A 208 -8.44 -21.35 16.98
N LEU A 209 -7.84 -20.99 15.85
CA LEU A 209 -6.84 -19.94 15.73
C LEU A 209 -7.40 -18.55 16.08
N SER A 210 -8.61 -18.23 15.64
CA SER A 210 -9.29 -16.96 15.98
C SER A 210 -9.49 -16.81 17.49
N ALA A 211 -9.89 -17.89 18.17
CA ALA A 211 -10.00 -17.92 19.62
C ALA A 211 -8.64 -17.74 20.31
N ILE A 212 -7.60 -18.47 19.88
CA ILE A 212 -6.26 -18.38 20.45
C ILE A 212 -5.70 -16.96 20.34
N LEU A 213 -5.83 -16.36 19.16
CA LEU A 213 -5.34 -15.01 18.87
C LEU A 213 -6.04 -13.90 19.67
N SER A 214 -7.22 -14.20 20.20
CA SER A 214 -8.06 -13.22 20.91
C SER A 214 -7.87 -13.24 22.42
N ALA A 215 -7.31 -14.31 22.97
CA ALA A 215 -7.06 -14.46 24.41
C ALA A 215 -5.59 -14.26 24.77
N ARG A 216 -5.28 -13.11 25.37
CA ARG A 216 -3.91 -12.77 25.80
C ARG A 216 -3.31 -13.82 26.75
N GLN A 217 -4.11 -14.42 27.64
CA GLN A 217 -3.65 -15.43 28.60
C GLN A 217 -3.14 -16.71 27.91
N LEU A 218 -3.71 -17.08 26.76
CA LEU A 218 -3.25 -18.25 26.01
C LEU A 218 -1.92 -18.02 25.29
N SER A 219 -1.51 -16.75 25.16
CA SER A 219 -0.21 -16.43 24.56
C SER A 219 0.95 -16.94 25.40
N GLU A 220 0.77 -17.12 26.71
CA GLU A 220 1.78 -17.73 27.59
C GLU A 220 2.01 -19.22 27.27
N ARG A 221 0.96 -19.92 26.83
CA ARG A 221 1.01 -21.34 26.44
C ARG A 221 1.23 -21.55 24.94
N ARG A 222 1.57 -20.49 24.20
CA ARG A 222 1.67 -20.52 22.74
C ARG A 222 2.59 -21.62 22.22
N GLN A 223 3.73 -21.85 22.87
CA GLN A 223 4.69 -22.87 22.43
C GLN A 223 4.17 -24.30 22.60
N GLU A 224 3.32 -24.55 23.61
CA GLU A 224 2.60 -25.82 23.76
C GLU A 224 1.55 -25.95 22.65
N LEU A 225 0.74 -24.92 22.45
CA LEU A 225 -0.31 -24.90 21.44
C LEU A 225 0.24 -25.08 20.02
N LEU A 226 1.36 -24.44 19.69
CA LEU A 226 2.03 -24.60 18.41
C LEU A 226 2.56 -26.03 18.21
N ARG A 227 3.00 -26.69 19.29
CA ARG A 227 3.45 -28.08 19.24
C ARG A 227 2.28 -29.02 18.99
N ASP A 228 1.17 -28.81 19.70
CA ASP A 228 -0.02 -29.65 19.59
C ASP A 228 -0.71 -29.49 18.22
N LEU A 229 -0.76 -28.26 17.71
CA LEU A 229 -1.41 -27.93 16.43
C LEU A 229 -0.44 -27.91 15.24
N LYS A 230 0.81 -28.36 15.40
CA LYS A 230 1.88 -28.18 14.41
C LYS A 230 1.46 -28.62 13.01
N GLN A 231 0.93 -29.84 12.90
CA GLN A 231 0.51 -30.41 11.60
C GLN A 231 -0.66 -29.63 10.97
N GLU A 232 -1.67 -29.26 11.77
CA GLU A 232 -2.82 -28.47 11.28
C GLU A 232 -2.36 -27.07 10.79
N VAL A 233 -1.46 -26.42 11.54
CA VAL A 233 -0.92 -25.10 11.18
C VAL A 233 -0.08 -25.18 9.89
N GLU A 234 0.81 -26.17 9.78
CA GLU A 234 1.61 -26.36 8.56
C GLU A 234 0.72 -26.65 7.34
N GLN A 235 -0.30 -27.49 7.49
CA GLN A 235 -1.28 -27.75 6.43
C GLN A 235 -2.05 -26.49 6.04
N ALA A 236 -2.43 -25.65 7.00
CA ALA A 236 -3.11 -24.39 6.71
C ALA A 236 -2.21 -23.38 5.98
N LEU A 237 -0.92 -23.31 6.34
CA LEU A 237 0.06 -22.47 5.64
C LEU A 237 0.26 -22.90 4.17
N LEU A 238 0.10 -24.20 3.88
CA LEU A 238 0.15 -24.76 2.53
C LEU A 238 -1.20 -24.76 1.80
N GLY A 239 -2.30 -24.66 2.54
CA GLY A 239 -3.65 -24.85 2.05
C GLY A 239 -4.16 -23.70 1.19
N LEU A 240 -5.23 -23.95 0.43
CA LEU A 240 -5.82 -22.99 -0.49
C LEU A 240 -6.74 -21.94 0.18
N ASP A 241 -7.18 -22.18 1.41
CA ASP A 241 -8.06 -21.24 2.13
C ASP A 241 -7.27 -20.05 2.69
N ASP A 242 -7.42 -18.89 2.06
CA ASP A 242 -6.65 -17.68 2.37
C ASP A 242 -6.91 -17.17 3.80
N HIS A 243 -8.13 -17.34 4.32
CA HIS A 243 -8.50 -16.92 5.67
C HIS A 243 -7.77 -17.74 6.74
N THR A 244 -7.88 -19.07 6.68
CA THR A 244 -7.15 -19.96 7.61
C THR A 244 -5.64 -19.79 7.46
N ARG A 245 -5.14 -19.59 6.24
CA ARG A 245 -3.71 -19.36 5.98
C ARG A 245 -3.19 -18.10 6.66
N LEU A 246 -3.90 -16.98 6.55
CA LEU A 246 -3.52 -15.74 7.21
C LEU A 246 -3.64 -15.83 8.74
N LEU A 247 -4.66 -16.53 9.26
CA LEU A 247 -4.77 -16.80 10.70
C LEU A 247 -3.61 -17.65 11.20
N ALA A 248 -3.18 -18.67 10.44
CA ALA A 248 -2.03 -19.50 10.77
C ALA A 248 -0.74 -18.69 10.77
N LEU A 249 -0.49 -17.85 9.76
CA LEU A 249 0.66 -16.96 9.74
C LEU A 249 0.61 -15.97 10.91
N ARG A 250 -0.57 -15.42 11.22
CA ARG A 250 -0.77 -14.50 12.33
C ARG A 250 -0.46 -15.14 13.67
N PHE A 251 -0.90 -16.39 13.88
CA PHE A 251 -0.62 -17.16 15.09
C PHE A 251 0.89 -17.33 15.33
N VAL A 252 1.65 -17.56 14.25
CA VAL A 252 3.10 -17.75 14.32
C VAL A 252 3.86 -16.42 14.47
N ALA A 253 3.43 -15.37 13.76
CA ALA A 253 4.17 -14.12 13.67
C ALA A 253 3.84 -13.11 14.78
N GLU A 254 2.58 -12.98 15.18
CA GLU A 254 2.10 -11.90 16.05
C GLU A 254 2.01 -12.33 17.52
N THR A 255 2.80 -11.73 18.41
CA THR A 255 2.73 -11.91 19.87
C THR A 255 2.19 -10.66 20.58
N PRO A 256 1.55 -10.78 21.76
CA PRO A 256 1.12 -9.62 22.54
C PRO A 256 2.30 -8.75 23.01
N ARG A 257 3.46 -9.37 23.27
CA ARG A 257 4.71 -8.68 23.58
C ARG A 257 5.69 -8.89 22.43
N PRO A 258 6.00 -7.85 21.64
CA PRO A 258 6.98 -7.94 20.56
C PRO A 258 8.40 -8.32 21.02
N SER A 259 8.70 -8.21 22.32
CA SER A 259 9.97 -8.66 22.91
C SER A 259 10.06 -10.19 23.05
N ASP A 260 8.95 -10.92 22.95
CA ASP A 260 8.98 -12.38 23.02
C ASP A 260 9.75 -12.93 21.80
N HIS A 261 10.87 -13.62 22.06
CA HIS A 261 11.75 -14.14 21.00
C HIS A 261 11.02 -15.03 20.02
N LEU A 262 11.40 -14.96 18.74
CA LEU A 262 10.90 -15.84 17.69
C LEU A 262 11.56 -17.21 17.82
N THR A 263 10.76 -18.26 18.01
CA THR A 263 11.31 -19.61 18.22
C THR A 263 11.62 -20.31 16.90
N LYS A 264 12.44 -21.37 16.95
CA LYS A 264 12.77 -22.18 15.77
C LYS A 264 11.54 -22.74 15.04
N ALA A 265 10.55 -23.24 15.78
CA ALA A 265 9.34 -23.79 15.20
C ALA A 265 8.51 -22.70 14.50
N GLU A 266 8.45 -21.50 15.07
CA GLU A 266 7.77 -20.36 14.45
C GLU A 266 8.50 -19.92 13.17
N ALA A 267 9.83 -19.87 13.23
CA ALA A 267 10.67 -19.58 12.08
C ALA A 267 10.52 -20.59 10.93
N GLU A 268 10.47 -21.89 11.25
CA GLU A 268 10.23 -22.96 10.26
C GLU A 268 8.88 -22.79 9.57
N ALA A 269 7.82 -22.48 10.33
CA ALA A 269 6.50 -22.21 9.78
C ALA A 269 6.46 -20.94 8.91
N ILE A 270 7.16 -19.87 9.30
CA ILE A 270 7.33 -18.68 8.46
C ILE A 270 8.06 -19.02 7.14
N GLY A 271 9.12 -19.83 7.21
CA GLY A 271 9.84 -20.31 6.03
C GLY A 271 8.94 -21.11 5.10
N LEU A 272 8.09 -21.99 5.66
CA LEU A 272 7.08 -22.73 4.90
C LEU A 272 6.10 -21.79 4.19
N TYR A 273 5.59 -20.77 4.89
CA TYR A 273 4.72 -19.76 4.30
C TYR A 273 5.40 -19.06 3.12
N LEU A 274 6.62 -18.55 3.29
CA LEU A 274 7.37 -17.84 2.26
C LEU A 274 7.59 -18.69 1.02
N ARG A 275 7.98 -19.96 1.20
CA ARG A 275 8.23 -20.89 0.09
C ARG A 275 7.00 -21.06 -0.80
N HIS A 276 5.83 -21.26 -0.19
CA HIS A 276 4.61 -21.64 -0.89
C HIS A 276 3.65 -20.49 -1.21
N ASN A 277 3.80 -19.31 -0.57
CA ASN A 277 2.83 -18.22 -0.69
C ASN A 277 3.39 -16.90 -1.17
N ALA A 278 4.72 -16.77 -1.30
CA ALA A 278 5.29 -15.54 -1.87
C ALA A 278 4.74 -15.27 -3.29
N ASN A 279 4.38 -16.31 -4.04
CA ASN A 279 3.80 -16.22 -5.37
C ASN A 279 2.28 -15.91 -5.42
N ASN A 280 1.61 -15.64 -4.28
CA ASN A 280 0.17 -15.41 -4.23
C ASN A 280 -0.25 -14.26 -5.17
N PRO A 281 -1.22 -14.45 -6.09
CA PRO A 281 -1.62 -13.43 -7.06
C PRO A 281 -2.41 -12.26 -6.46
N SER A 282 -3.05 -12.44 -5.30
CA SER A 282 -3.84 -11.39 -4.65
C SER A 282 -2.96 -10.34 -3.98
N ALA A 283 -3.05 -9.09 -4.47
CA ALA A 283 -2.32 -7.96 -3.90
C ALA A 283 -2.69 -7.70 -2.43
N HIS A 284 -3.97 -7.84 -2.08
CA HIS A 284 -4.46 -7.66 -0.71
C HIS A 284 -3.84 -8.69 0.25
N LEU A 285 -3.85 -9.97 -0.13
CA LEU A 285 -3.28 -11.04 0.71
C LEU A 285 -1.76 -10.92 0.85
N ARG A 286 -1.05 -10.53 -0.22
CA ARG A 286 0.38 -10.24 -0.14
C ARG A 286 0.68 -9.11 0.85
N GLN A 287 -0.12 -8.04 0.83
CA GLN A 287 0.05 -6.92 1.76
C GLN A 287 -0.21 -7.33 3.21
N LEU A 288 -1.27 -8.12 3.47
CA LEU A 288 -1.54 -8.64 4.82
C LEU A 288 -0.44 -9.57 5.31
N GLY A 289 0.00 -10.51 4.45
CA GLY A 289 1.10 -11.43 4.75
C GLY A 289 2.40 -10.68 5.03
N TYR A 290 2.73 -9.67 4.22
CA TYR A 290 3.88 -8.79 4.44
C TYR A 290 3.81 -8.10 5.81
N GLY A 291 2.67 -7.50 6.16
CA GLY A 291 2.49 -6.86 7.46
C GLY A 291 2.67 -7.82 8.65
N LEU A 292 2.24 -9.09 8.53
CA LEU A 292 2.48 -10.12 9.54
C LEU A 292 3.97 -10.49 9.65
N LEU A 293 4.65 -10.63 8.51
CA LEU A 293 6.09 -10.93 8.47
C LEU A 293 6.93 -9.77 9.05
N GLN A 294 6.49 -8.52 8.89
CA GLN A 294 7.10 -7.38 9.57
C GLN A 294 6.98 -7.47 11.10
N LYS A 295 5.88 -8.01 11.63
CA LYS A 295 5.76 -8.27 13.08
C LYS A 295 6.78 -9.32 13.55
N ALA A 296 7.01 -10.36 12.75
CA ALA A 296 8.06 -11.34 13.04
C ALA A 296 9.47 -10.70 13.00
N LEU A 297 9.77 -9.87 12.00
CA LEU A 297 11.03 -9.11 11.93
C LEU A 297 11.20 -8.17 13.12
N ARG A 298 10.11 -7.56 13.62
CA ARG A 298 10.17 -6.73 14.84
C ARG A 298 10.58 -7.53 16.08
N ARG A 299 10.15 -8.78 16.20
CA ARG A 299 10.57 -9.69 17.28
C ARG A 299 12.05 -10.05 17.17
N ILE A 300 12.53 -10.32 15.95
CA ILE A 300 13.97 -10.55 15.68
C ILE A 300 14.78 -9.30 16.07
N HIS A 301 14.35 -8.12 15.65
CA HIS A 301 15.01 -6.85 16.00
C HIS A 301 15.13 -6.70 17.52
N LEU A 302 14.03 -6.78 18.26
CA LEU A 302 14.04 -6.56 19.70
C LEU A 302 14.90 -7.61 20.43
N GLY A 303 14.81 -8.88 20.04
CA GLY A 303 15.64 -9.94 20.60
C GLY A 303 17.13 -9.76 20.32
N LEU A 304 17.50 -9.30 19.12
CA LEU A 304 18.89 -8.99 18.78
C LEU A 304 19.40 -7.72 19.48
N ALA A 305 18.56 -6.71 19.65
CA ALA A 305 18.91 -5.51 20.42
C ALA A 305 19.19 -5.82 21.89
N GLU A 306 18.46 -6.78 22.46
CA GLU A 306 18.75 -7.31 23.80
C GLU A 306 20.05 -8.11 23.82
N HIS A 307 20.24 -8.98 22.82
CA HIS A 307 21.47 -9.77 22.66
C HIS A 307 22.75 -8.93 22.61
N GLN A 308 22.70 -7.75 21.95
CA GLN A 308 23.83 -6.82 21.90
C GLN A 308 24.20 -6.24 23.27
N LYS A 309 23.22 -6.07 24.17
CA LYS A 309 23.47 -5.61 25.53
C LYS A 309 23.97 -6.76 26.40
N ARG A 310 23.41 -7.96 26.19
CA ARG A 310 23.72 -9.17 26.95
C ARG A 310 23.70 -10.37 26.00
N PRO A 311 24.87 -10.93 25.63
CA PRO A 311 24.92 -12.11 24.78
C PRO A 311 24.17 -13.28 25.40
N THR A 312 23.37 -13.96 24.59
CA THR A 312 22.47 -15.05 24.98
C THR A 312 22.37 -16.05 23.84
N PRO A 313 22.23 -17.36 24.11
CA PRO A 313 22.09 -18.38 23.07
C PRO A 313 20.86 -18.15 22.17
N ALA A 314 19.75 -17.65 22.72
CA ALA A 314 18.57 -17.28 21.94
C ALA A 314 18.84 -16.15 20.93
N GLY A 315 19.75 -15.23 21.26
CA GLY A 315 20.15 -14.14 20.37
C GLY A 315 21.05 -14.61 19.23
N GLU A 316 21.94 -15.58 19.48
CA GLU A 316 22.73 -16.23 18.43
C GLU A 316 21.81 -16.98 17.44
N GLU A 317 20.78 -17.66 17.96
CA GLU A 317 19.77 -18.31 17.12
C GLU A 317 18.98 -17.30 16.26
N LEU A 318 18.60 -16.14 16.83
CA LEU A 318 17.95 -15.07 16.07
C LEU A 318 18.86 -14.49 14.98
N LEU A 319 20.17 -14.41 15.22
CA LEU A 319 21.13 -13.96 14.22
C LEU A 319 21.23 -14.98 13.08
N SER A 320 21.35 -16.26 13.41
CA SER A 320 21.32 -17.37 12.44
C SER A 320 20.03 -17.35 11.61
N LEU A 321 18.90 -17.07 12.27
CA LEU A 321 17.61 -16.97 11.62
C LEU A 321 17.54 -15.78 10.66
N LEU A 322 18.02 -14.61 11.07
CA LEU A 322 18.06 -13.43 10.21
C LEU A 322 18.90 -13.72 8.95
N THR A 323 20.09 -14.31 9.11
CA THR A 323 20.98 -14.68 7.99
C THR A 323 20.31 -15.70 7.06
N ARG A 324 19.65 -16.72 7.62
CA ARG A 324 18.92 -17.71 6.82
C ARG A 324 17.77 -17.08 6.05
N LEU A 325 16.99 -16.21 6.70
CA LEU A 325 15.89 -15.50 6.09
C LEU A 325 16.38 -14.60 4.95
N THR A 326 17.47 -13.84 5.14
CA THR A 326 18.06 -13.04 4.07
C THR A 326 18.48 -13.89 2.87
N GLY A 327 19.07 -15.07 3.10
CA GLY A 327 19.45 -16.00 2.04
C GLY A 327 18.26 -16.62 1.31
N ASP A 328 17.20 -16.99 2.04
CA ASP A 328 15.99 -17.55 1.43
C ASP A 328 15.22 -16.48 0.62
N LEU A 329 15.21 -15.22 1.09
CA LEU A 329 14.61 -14.11 0.36
C LEU A 329 15.38 -13.78 -0.92
N SER A 330 16.71 -13.78 -0.91
CA SER A 330 17.50 -13.55 -2.12
C SER A 330 17.39 -14.69 -3.13
N ARG A 331 17.30 -15.95 -2.68
CA ARG A 331 17.03 -17.10 -3.55
C ARG A 331 15.66 -17.04 -4.21
N ASN A 332 14.68 -16.37 -3.62
CA ASN A 332 13.35 -16.19 -4.20
C ASN A 332 13.32 -15.20 -5.38
N LEU A 333 14.42 -14.51 -5.66
CA LEU A 333 14.56 -13.53 -6.73
C LEU A 333 15.12 -14.12 -8.04
N PHE A 334 15.05 -15.45 -8.21
CA PHE A 334 15.49 -16.12 -9.42
C PHE A 334 14.82 -15.56 -10.70
N PRO A 335 15.46 -15.66 -11.89
CA PRO A 335 14.98 -14.98 -13.10
C PRO A 335 13.54 -15.24 -13.51
N THR A 336 13.00 -16.43 -13.26
CA THR A 336 11.61 -16.82 -13.60
C THR A 336 10.60 -16.57 -12.47
N ALA A 337 11.01 -15.95 -11.35
CA ALA A 337 10.11 -15.61 -10.25
C ALA A 337 9.00 -14.67 -10.71
N ASN A 338 7.77 -14.92 -10.27
CA ASN A 338 6.64 -14.07 -10.63
C ASN A 338 6.65 -12.75 -9.83
N TYR A 339 5.81 -11.80 -10.27
CA TYR A 339 5.71 -10.48 -9.64
C TYR A 339 5.48 -10.55 -8.12
N GLY A 340 4.53 -11.38 -7.66
CA GLY A 340 4.21 -11.49 -6.24
C GLY A 340 5.40 -11.93 -5.39
N ARG A 341 6.16 -12.90 -5.89
CA ARG A 341 7.35 -13.43 -5.21
C ARG A 341 8.46 -12.39 -5.15
N ARG A 342 8.78 -11.75 -6.28
CA ARG A 342 9.77 -10.67 -6.31
C ARG A 342 9.39 -9.52 -5.39
N TRP A 343 8.14 -9.08 -5.45
CA TRP A 343 7.62 -8.01 -4.61
C TRP A 343 7.79 -8.33 -3.13
N LEU A 344 7.28 -9.47 -2.66
CA LEU A 344 7.37 -9.82 -1.24
C LEU A 344 8.82 -9.99 -0.79
N SER A 345 9.65 -10.64 -1.60
CA SER A 345 11.04 -10.91 -1.29
C SER A 345 11.91 -9.65 -1.26
N LEU A 346 11.78 -8.74 -2.22
CA LEU A 346 12.51 -7.46 -2.22
C LEU A 346 12.13 -6.59 -1.01
N HIS A 347 10.82 -6.50 -0.71
CA HIS A 347 10.35 -5.71 0.42
C HIS A 347 10.85 -6.25 1.77
N LEU A 348 10.79 -7.57 1.99
CA LEU A 348 11.30 -8.17 3.22
C LEU A 348 12.82 -8.15 3.30
N LEU A 349 13.52 -8.34 2.18
CA LEU A 349 14.98 -8.27 2.15
C LEU A 349 15.46 -6.86 2.52
N ARG A 350 14.78 -5.81 2.01
CA ARG A 350 15.02 -4.42 2.43
C ARG A 350 14.82 -4.26 3.94
N ASP A 351 13.73 -4.79 4.49
CA ASP A 351 13.44 -4.69 5.93
C ASP A 351 14.50 -5.42 6.77
N CYS A 352 15.01 -6.57 6.31
CA CYS A 352 16.13 -7.29 6.95
C CYS A 352 17.43 -6.48 6.92
N VAL A 353 17.77 -5.87 5.77
CA VAL A 353 18.96 -5.03 5.63
C VAL A 353 18.87 -3.78 6.51
N GLU A 354 17.70 -3.13 6.56
CA GLU A 354 17.47 -1.97 7.41
C GLU A 354 17.54 -2.33 8.91
N LEU A 355 17.01 -3.48 9.30
CA LEU A 355 17.16 -4.03 10.65
C LEU A 355 18.64 -4.24 10.98
N GLY A 356 19.40 -4.88 10.10
CA GLY A 356 20.84 -5.07 10.25
C GLY A 356 21.58 -3.75 10.45
N ARG A 357 21.28 -2.74 9.61
CA ARG A 357 21.86 -1.40 9.71
C ARG A 357 21.54 -0.72 11.05
N LYS A 358 20.29 -0.77 11.51
CA LYS A 358 19.87 -0.19 12.81
C LYS A 358 20.60 -0.81 13.99
N LEU A 359 20.91 -2.09 13.91
CA LEU A 359 21.67 -2.82 14.91
C LEU A 359 23.17 -2.85 14.61
N GLN A 360 23.68 -2.16 13.59
CA GLN A 360 25.10 -2.23 13.20
C GLN A 360 25.59 -3.69 12.97
N LEU A 361 24.68 -4.59 12.60
CA LEU A 361 25.00 -5.96 12.22
C LEU A 361 25.49 -5.97 10.78
N ARG A 362 26.59 -6.67 10.51
CA ARG A 362 27.09 -6.85 9.15
C ARG A 362 26.22 -7.89 8.44
N ILE A 363 25.29 -7.43 7.61
CA ILE A 363 24.73 -8.23 6.52
C ILE A 363 25.57 -7.87 5.28
N SER A 364 26.69 -8.56 5.12
CA SER A 364 27.65 -8.33 4.03
C SER A 364 27.46 -9.34 2.90
N GLU A 365 27.99 -9.01 1.72
CA GLU A 365 28.07 -9.90 0.56
C GLU A 365 28.54 -11.32 0.92
N GLU A 366 29.55 -11.44 1.77
CA GLU A 366 30.14 -12.73 2.22
C GLU A 366 29.16 -13.67 2.93
N LEU A 367 28.11 -13.13 3.56
CA LEU A 367 27.10 -13.90 4.28
C LEU A 367 25.89 -14.28 3.41
N LEU A 368 25.84 -13.75 2.18
CA LEU A 368 24.77 -14.02 1.24
C LEU A 368 25.09 -15.28 0.43
N PRO A 369 24.05 -16.01 -0.04
CA PRO A 369 24.26 -17.10 -0.98
C PRO A 369 24.83 -16.56 -2.30
N PRO A 370 25.59 -17.35 -3.06
CA PRO A 370 26.29 -16.89 -4.25
C PRO A 370 25.35 -16.38 -5.35
N GLU A 371 24.09 -16.84 -5.37
CA GLU A 371 23.08 -16.38 -6.33
C GLU A 371 22.43 -15.04 -5.94
N ALA A 372 22.71 -14.50 -4.75
CA ALA A 372 22.00 -13.33 -4.22
C ALA A 372 22.20 -12.07 -5.06
N LEU A 373 23.46 -11.71 -5.36
CA LEU A 373 23.76 -10.53 -6.16
C LEU A 373 23.28 -10.71 -7.62
N PRO A 374 23.58 -11.82 -8.33
CA PRO A 374 23.07 -12.04 -9.68
C PRO A 374 21.54 -11.96 -9.78
N ASN A 375 20.82 -12.50 -8.78
CA ASN A 375 19.35 -12.40 -8.75
C ASN A 375 18.86 -10.96 -8.54
N LEU A 376 19.54 -10.17 -7.71
CA LEU A 376 19.22 -8.75 -7.52
C LEU A 376 19.54 -7.93 -8.76
N GLU A 377 20.68 -8.19 -9.41
CA GLU A 377 21.06 -7.58 -10.68
C GLU A 377 20.02 -7.86 -11.77
N HIS A 378 19.52 -9.11 -11.86
CA HIS A 378 18.41 -9.46 -12.75
C HIS A 378 17.14 -8.67 -12.45
N CYS A 379 16.88 -8.32 -11.18
CA CYS A 379 15.72 -7.50 -10.80
C CYS A 379 15.84 -6.02 -11.25
N LEU A 380 17.01 -5.54 -11.66
CA LEU A 380 17.13 -4.22 -12.31
C LEU A 380 16.44 -4.20 -13.69
N GLY A 381 16.24 -5.37 -14.29
CA GLY A 381 15.49 -5.58 -15.53
C GLY A 381 14.00 -5.89 -15.34
N ASP A 382 13.45 -5.72 -14.13
CA ASP A 382 12.05 -6.06 -13.84
C ASP A 382 11.06 -5.17 -14.62
N SER A 383 9.87 -5.70 -14.96
CA SER A 383 8.85 -4.90 -15.66
C SER A 383 8.23 -3.82 -14.78
N TYR A 384 8.36 -3.94 -13.45
CA TYR A 384 7.82 -3.00 -12.48
C TYR A 384 8.92 -2.12 -11.89
N GLU A 385 8.79 -0.81 -12.08
CA GLU A 385 9.78 0.19 -11.65
C GLU A 385 10.12 0.10 -10.15
N GLN A 386 9.12 -0.13 -9.30
CA GLN A 386 9.33 -0.24 -7.85
C GLN A 386 10.28 -1.39 -7.48
N ASN A 387 10.26 -2.50 -8.24
CA ASN A 387 11.16 -3.62 -8.01
C ASN A 387 12.60 -3.25 -8.41
N LYS A 388 12.78 -2.49 -9.50
CA LYS A 388 14.09 -1.98 -9.93
C LYS A 388 14.70 -1.07 -8.87
N VAL A 389 13.91 -0.13 -8.34
CA VAL A 389 14.34 0.81 -7.29
C VAL A 389 14.79 0.05 -6.04
N LEU A 390 13.99 -0.94 -5.58
CA LEU A 390 14.35 -1.74 -4.41
C LEU A 390 15.60 -2.60 -4.66
N ALA A 391 15.72 -3.20 -5.84
CA ALA A 391 16.89 -3.99 -6.22
C ALA A 391 18.16 -3.12 -6.24
N ALA A 392 18.11 -1.92 -6.82
CA ALA A 392 19.23 -0.99 -6.83
C ALA A 392 19.65 -0.59 -5.40
N GLN A 393 18.71 -0.18 -4.56
CA GLN A 393 18.99 0.18 -3.16
C GLN A 393 19.61 -0.98 -2.34
N LEU A 394 19.16 -2.20 -2.63
CA LEU A 394 19.71 -3.41 -2.00
C LEU A 394 21.13 -3.69 -2.50
N LEU A 395 21.39 -3.60 -3.80
CA LEU A 395 22.74 -3.77 -4.35
C LEU A 395 23.69 -2.71 -3.79
N GLU A 396 23.31 -1.44 -3.77
CA GLU A 396 24.09 -0.35 -3.15
C GLU A 396 24.47 -0.62 -1.70
N SER A 397 23.58 -1.29 -0.95
CA SER A 397 23.81 -1.61 0.45
C SER A 397 24.65 -2.87 0.66
N LEU A 398 24.45 -3.89 -0.19
CA LEU A 398 24.96 -5.25 0.03
C LEU A 398 26.25 -5.55 -0.73
N GLN A 399 26.41 -5.02 -1.94
CA GLN A 399 27.56 -5.30 -2.79
C GLN A 399 28.81 -4.58 -2.26
N SER A 400 29.95 -5.27 -2.31
CA SER A 400 31.25 -4.68 -2.03
C SER A 400 31.88 -4.05 -3.28
N CYS A 401 31.72 -4.70 -4.43
CA CYS A 401 32.28 -4.31 -5.71
C CYS A 401 31.23 -4.45 -6.82
N SER A 402 31.06 -3.42 -7.65
CA SER A 402 30.22 -3.51 -8.86
C SER A 402 31.00 -4.20 -9.98
N ARG A 403 30.36 -5.18 -10.61
CA ARG A 403 30.91 -5.98 -11.73
C ARG A 403 30.26 -5.67 -13.07
N PHE A 404 29.46 -4.60 -13.14
CA PHE A 404 28.86 -4.17 -14.40
C PHE A 404 29.92 -3.71 -15.38
N ASP A 405 29.88 -4.29 -16.57
CA ASP A 405 30.75 -3.94 -17.67
C ASP A 405 30.24 -2.70 -18.44
N ALA A 406 31.16 -1.86 -18.89
CA ALA A 406 30.83 -0.62 -19.57
C ALA A 406 30.17 -0.85 -20.94
N ASP A 407 30.60 -1.89 -21.67
CA ASP A 407 30.10 -2.20 -23.00
C ASP A 407 28.67 -2.78 -22.88
N GLU A 408 28.42 -3.66 -21.91
CA GLU A 408 27.06 -4.17 -21.65
C GLU A 408 26.10 -3.05 -21.21
N MET A 409 26.56 -2.13 -20.36
CA MET A 409 25.75 -1.00 -19.92
C MET A 409 25.40 -0.07 -21.10
N VAL A 410 26.35 0.25 -21.98
CA VAL A 410 26.06 1.14 -23.13
C VAL A 410 25.14 0.46 -24.13
N GLU A 411 25.29 -0.84 -24.38
CA GLU A 411 24.34 -1.60 -25.22
C GLU A 411 22.91 -1.50 -24.70
N LEU A 412 22.72 -1.59 -23.38
CA LEU A 412 21.42 -1.42 -22.75
C LEU A 412 20.90 0.02 -22.89
N LEU A 413 21.75 1.02 -22.64
CA LEU A 413 21.39 2.43 -22.77
C LEU A 413 20.98 2.79 -24.20
N LEU A 414 21.65 2.22 -25.21
CA LEU A 414 21.38 2.42 -26.63
C LEU A 414 20.32 1.46 -27.20
N SER A 415 19.66 0.65 -26.36
CA SER A 415 18.64 -0.28 -26.81
C SER A 415 17.39 0.44 -27.34
N LEU A 416 16.83 -0.07 -28.43
CA LEU A 416 15.53 0.33 -28.99
C LEU A 416 14.36 0.04 -28.05
N ARG A 417 14.56 -0.76 -27.00
CA ARG A 417 13.53 -1.12 -26.03
C ARG A 417 13.68 -0.23 -24.79
N PRO A 418 12.73 0.68 -24.52
CA PRO A 418 12.80 1.55 -23.34
C PRO A 418 13.03 0.83 -21.99
N PRO A 419 12.48 -0.39 -21.74
CA PRO A 419 12.77 -1.13 -20.52
C PRO A 419 14.25 -1.51 -20.36
N ASP A 420 14.98 -1.74 -21.46
CA ASP A 420 16.41 -2.04 -21.44
C ASP A 420 17.23 -0.81 -21.09
N SER A 421 16.94 0.34 -21.71
CA SER A 421 17.61 1.59 -21.37
C SER A 421 17.40 1.97 -19.91
N ALA A 422 16.20 1.71 -19.38
CA ALA A 422 15.95 1.85 -17.94
C ALA A 422 16.81 0.88 -17.12
N THR A 423 16.98 -0.36 -17.57
CA THR A 423 17.87 -1.35 -16.91
C THR A 423 19.31 -0.85 -16.88
N GLY A 424 19.85 -0.36 -18.02
CA GLY A 424 21.19 0.21 -18.11
C GLY A 424 21.38 1.42 -17.18
N ALA A 425 20.38 2.29 -17.06
CA ALA A 425 20.43 3.41 -16.14
C ALA A 425 20.48 2.98 -14.66
N PHE A 426 19.74 1.93 -14.27
CA PHE A 426 19.82 1.36 -12.93
C PHE A 426 21.15 0.65 -12.67
N GLN A 427 21.71 -0.07 -13.65
CA GLN A 427 23.06 -0.63 -13.54
C GLN A 427 24.10 0.48 -13.34
N LEU A 428 24.00 1.56 -14.11
CA LEU A 428 24.88 2.71 -13.97
C LEU A 428 24.74 3.41 -12.61
N GLN A 429 23.52 3.51 -12.07
CA GLN A 429 23.30 3.97 -10.69
C GLN A 429 24.06 3.09 -9.69
N VAL A 430 23.86 1.78 -9.76
CA VAL A 430 24.46 0.81 -8.85
C VAL A 430 25.99 0.84 -8.95
N TYR A 431 26.51 0.99 -10.17
CA TYR A 431 27.93 1.24 -10.45
C TYR A 431 28.44 2.51 -9.75
N CYS A 432 27.74 3.63 -9.92
CA CYS A 432 28.14 4.92 -9.34
C CYS A 432 28.21 4.87 -7.81
N ARG A 433 27.26 4.18 -7.19
CA ARG A 433 27.09 4.09 -5.73
C ARG A 433 27.90 2.96 -5.07
N ALA A 434 28.52 2.07 -5.84
CA ALA A 434 29.32 0.98 -5.31
C ALA A 434 30.55 1.50 -4.52
N LYS A 435 31.07 0.71 -3.57
CA LYS A 435 32.29 1.08 -2.84
C LYS A 435 33.52 0.96 -3.75
N ALA A 436 33.62 -0.17 -4.44
CA ALA A 436 34.61 -0.45 -5.46
C ALA A 436 33.94 -0.81 -6.79
N VAL A 437 34.68 -0.68 -7.88
CA VAL A 437 34.28 -1.11 -9.23
C VAL A 437 35.39 -2.00 -9.79
N GLU A 438 35.02 -3.05 -10.52
CA GLU A 438 36.00 -3.94 -11.15
C GLU A 438 36.66 -3.30 -12.37
N THR A 439 35.85 -2.59 -13.17
CA THR A 439 36.29 -1.87 -14.36
C THR A 439 35.84 -0.40 -14.31
N ASP A 440 36.74 0.52 -14.64
CA ASP A 440 36.41 1.94 -14.77
C ASP A 440 35.73 2.23 -16.11
N LEU A 441 34.79 3.18 -16.13
CA LEU A 441 34.18 3.63 -17.38
C LEU A 441 35.23 4.24 -18.32
N PRO A 442 35.20 3.91 -19.63
CA PRO A 442 36.17 4.40 -20.61
C PRO A 442 35.88 5.85 -21.02
N VAL A 443 36.07 6.77 -20.08
CA VAL A 443 35.86 8.21 -20.26
C VAL A 443 37.07 9.00 -19.80
N LYS A 444 37.48 9.99 -20.60
CA LYS A 444 38.54 10.93 -20.26
C LYS A 444 37.89 12.25 -19.85
N VAL A 445 37.94 12.54 -18.56
CA VAL A 445 37.43 13.81 -17.99
C VAL A 445 38.64 14.60 -17.52
N GLU A 446 38.86 15.77 -18.11
CA GLU A 446 39.99 16.66 -17.77
C GLU A 446 39.76 17.39 -16.44
N ALA A 447 38.51 17.60 -16.05
CA ALA A 447 38.13 18.26 -14.80
C ALA A 447 38.05 17.25 -13.64
N GLU A 448 38.73 17.55 -12.54
CA GLU A 448 38.60 16.80 -11.28
C GLU A 448 37.54 17.44 -10.39
N THR A 449 36.69 16.61 -9.78
CA THR A 449 35.63 17.02 -8.84
C THR A 449 35.82 16.32 -7.51
N THR A 450 35.62 17.02 -6.38
CA THR A 450 35.67 16.38 -5.06
C THR A 450 34.33 15.77 -4.70
N LEU A 451 33.24 16.37 -5.19
CA LEU A 451 31.88 15.91 -4.97
C LEU A 451 31.49 14.88 -6.04
N GLU A 452 31.09 13.69 -5.58
CA GLU A 452 30.49 12.63 -6.41
C GLU A 452 31.30 12.27 -7.69
N PRO A 453 32.63 12.02 -7.58
CA PRO A 453 33.52 11.90 -8.75
C PRO A 453 33.16 10.75 -9.69
N ARG A 454 32.68 9.61 -9.17
CA ARG A 454 32.27 8.47 -10.01
C ARG A 454 31.01 8.80 -10.82
N THR A 455 30.04 9.43 -10.16
CA THR A 455 28.80 9.87 -10.82
C THR A 455 29.09 10.96 -11.86
N PHE A 456 30.01 11.88 -11.58
CA PHE A 456 30.46 12.89 -12.54
C PHE A 456 31.05 12.26 -13.81
N ARG A 457 31.94 11.27 -13.65
CA ARG A 457 32.51 10.51 -14.79
C ARG A 457 31.44 9.77 -15.59
N ALA A 458 30.50 9.11 -14.91
CA ALA A 458 29.39 8.41 -15.57
C ALA A 458 28.48 9.37 -16.36
N LEU A 459 28.19 10.54 -15.81
CA LEU A 459 27.41 11.58 -16.47
C LEU A 459 28.13 12.16 -17.71
N HIS A 460 29.45 12.33 -17.66
CA HIS A 460 30.26 12.70 -18.82
C HIS A 460 30.27 11.59 -19.88
N TRP A 461 30.40 10.33 -19.47
CA TRP A 461 30.35 9.18 -20.36
C TRP A 461 29.00 9.11 -21.10
N CYS A 462 27.88 9.30 -20.41
CA CYS A 462 26.56 9.40 -21.06
C CYS A 462 26.47 10.59 -22.03
N LEU A 463 27.05 11.74 -21.66
CA LEU A 463 27.03 12.94 -22.48
C LEU A 463 27.85 12.79 -23.77
N ASP A 464 28.99 12.10 -23.72
CA ASP A 464 29.82 11.84 -24.90
C ASP A 464 29.08 10.93 -25.90
N HIS A 465 28.52 9.81 -25.44
CA HIS A 465 27.67 8.94 -26.27
C HIS A 465 26.44 9.68 -26.83
N LEU A 466 25.87 10.61 -26.06
CA LEU A 466 24.71 11.40 -26.47
C LEU A 466 25.08 12.38 -27.59
N ARG A 467 26.27 12.97 -27.52
CA ARG A 467 26.81 13.86 -28.56
C ARG A 467 27.13 13.10 -29.84
N GLU A 468 27.66 11.88 -29.74
CA GLU A 468 27.84 10.99 -30.89
C GLU A 468 26.51 10.68 -31.56
N GLY A 469 25.50 10.28 -30.78
CA GLY A 469 24.15 10.05 -31.27
C GLY A 469 23.51 11.29 -31.88
N LEU A 470 23.70 12.46 -31.27
CA LEU A 470 23.22 13.73 -31.80
C LEU A 470 23.87 14.09 -33.14
N SER A 471 25.19 13.90 -33.26
CA SER A 471 25.93 14.12 -34.51
C SER A 471 25.42 13.21 -35.63
N LEU A 472 25.13 11.94 -35.30
CA LEU A 472 24.49 11.01 -36.23
C LEU A 472 23.07 11.48 -36.59
N ALA A 473 22.27 11.89 -35.61
CA ALA A 473 20.88 12.32 -35.82
C ALA A 473 20.76 13.59 -36.67
N GLN A 474 21.73 14.49 -36.57
CA GLN A 474 21.82 15.68 -37.42
C GLN A 474 22.09 15.34 -38.90
N ARG A 475 22.76 14.21 -39.17
CA ARG A 475 23.04 13.72 -40.53
C ARG A 475 21.91 12.85 -41.04
N ASP A 476 21.51 11.88 -40.24
CA ASP A 476 20.44 10.92 -40.50
C ASP A 476 19.76 10.51 -39.19
N LEU A 477 18.64 11.17 -38.89
CA LEU A 477 17.81 10.87 -37.73
C LEU A 477 17.26 9.44 -37.75
N ALA A 478 17.03 8.87 -38.94
CA ALA A 478 16.51 7.51 -39.08
C ALA A 478 17.58 6.49 -38.66
N GLU A 479 18.81 6.66 -39.14
CA GLU A 479 19.93 5.82 -38.73
C GLU A 479 20.27 5.98 -37.24
N ALA A 480 20.27 7.22 -36.72
CA ALA A 480 20.45 7.47 -35.29
C ALA A 480 19.38 6.79 -34.42
N ALA A 481 18.11 6.88 -34.81
CA ALA A 481 17.02 6.22 -34.10
C ALA A 481 17.14 4.69 -34.06
N LYS A 482 17.98 4.09 -34.91
CA LYS A 482 18.29 2.66 -34.93
C LYS A 482 19.54 2.30 -34.13
N LEU A 483 20.62 3.05 -34.31
CA LEU A 483 21.96 2.68 -33.81
C LEU A 483 22.35 3.40 -32.50
N ASN A 484 21.84 4.60 -32.27
CA ASN A 484 22.08 5.38 -31.06
C ASN A 484 20.82 6.17 -30.67
N PRO A 485 19.77 5.48 -30.16
CA PRO A 485 18.57 6.14 -29.67
C PRO A 485 18.88 7.02 -28.46
N LEU A 486 18.63 8.32 -28.59
CA LEU A 486 19.12 9.34 -27.64
C LEU A 486 18.45 9.26 -26.26
N TYR A 487 17.22 8.76 -26.20
CA TYR A 487 16.40 8.80 -24.98
C TYR A 487 16.97 7.99 -23.82
N GLY A 488 17.74 6.93 -24.07
CA GLY A 488 18.28 6.08 -23.01
C GLY A 488 19.38 6.76 -22.23
N LEU A 489 20.27 7.47 -22.93
CA LEU A 489 21.34 8.28 -22.35
C LEU A 489 20.78 9.51 -21.62
N LEU A 490 19.77 10.16 -22.20
CA LEU A 490 19.03 11.25 -21.54
C LEU A 490 18.35 10.74 -20.25
N PHE A 491 17.68 9.59 -20.31
CA PHE A 491 17.05 8.98 -19.14
C PHE A 491 18.09 8.66 -18.06
N ALA A 492 19.22 8.04 -18.39
CA ALA A 492 20.29 7.75 -17.45
C ALA A 492 20.89 9.01 -16.82
N SER A 493 21.13 10.04 -17.63
CA SER A 493 21.64 11.33 -17.15
C SER A 493 20.68 11.97 -16.14
N ARG A 494 19.38 12.02 -16.48
CA ARG A 494 18.33 12.49 -15.56
C ARG A 494 18.28 11.65 -14.29
N HIS A 495 18.29 10.34 -14.43
CA HIS A 495 18.19 9.37 -13.34
C HIS A 495 19.34 9.49 -12.33
N LEU A 496 20.55 9.76 -12.80
CA LEU A 496 21.70 10.01 -11.94
C LEU A 496 21.62 11.40 -11.28
N LEU A 497 21.31 12.46 -12.05
CA LEU A 497 21.14 13.82 -11.52
C LEU A 497 20.06 13.88 -10.43
N GLN A 498 19.01 13.07 -10.56
CA GLN A 498 17.93 12.97 -9.58
C GLN A 498 18.42 12.64 -8.17
N GLN A 499 19.52 11.89 -8.07
CA GLN A 499 20.08 11.41 -6.81
C GLN A 499 21.14 12.34 -6.21
N LEU A 500 21.45 13.45 -6.88
CA LEU A 500 22.50 14.38 -6.47
C LEU A 500 21.92 15.61 -5.77
N ASP A 501 22.70 16.15 -4.83
CA ASP A 501 22.41 17.42 -4.17
C ASP A 501 22.97 18.58 -5.02
N LEU A 502 22.12 19.15 -5.88
CA LEU A 502 22.50 20.21 -6.81
C LEU A 502 23.00 21.48 -6.10
N GLU A 503 22.59 21.72 -4.86
CA GLU A 503 23.09 22.87 -4.08
C GLU A 503 24.55 22.71 -3.70
N GLN A 504 24.96 21.50 -3.31
CA GLN A 504 26.37 21.21 -3.02
C GLN A 504 27.22 21.25 -4.29
N LEU A 505 26.71 20.71 -5.39
CA LEU A 505 27.43 20.67 -6.66
C LEU A 505 27.71 22.07 -7.23
N ALA A 506 26.85 23.05 -6.95
CA ALA A 506 26.99 24.42 -7.44
C ALA A 506 28.30 25.11 -7.01
N LYS A 507 28.93 24.62 -5.94
CA LYS A 507 30.19 25.12 -5.38
C LYS A 507 31.42 24.79 -6.23
N GLU A 508 31.29 23.83 -7.14
CA GLU A 508 32.37 23.39 -8.03
C GLU A 508 32.10 23.81 -9.48
N ALA A 509 33.01 24.59 -10.07
CA ALA A 509 32.85 25.11 -11.43
C ALA A 509 32.73 24.00 -12.50
N ALA A 510 33.34 22.83 -12.27
CA ALA A 510 33.25 21.68 -13.17
C ALA A 510 31.80 21.18 -13.34
N TRP A 511 31.00 21.18 -12.27
CA TRP A 511 29.59 20.82 -12.33
C TRP A 511 28.75 21.85 -13.09
N ARG A 512 29.05 23.14 -12.95
CA ARG A 512 28.43 24.20 -13.78
C ARG A 512 28.73 23.98 -15.26
N GLN A 513 29.99 23.70 -15.62
CA GLN A 513 30.38 23.43 -17.00
C GLN A 513 29.66 22.20 -17.57
N TYR A 514 29.53 21.13 -16.78
CA TYR A 514 28.76 19.96 -17.16
C TYR A 514 27.28 20.31 -17.40
N VAL A 515 26.62 21.02 -16.47
CA VAL A 515 25.21 21.43 -16.63
C VAL A 515 25.03 22.31 -17.86
N GLN A 516 25.97 23.22 -18.14
CA GLN A 516 25.95 24.02 -19.36
C GLN A 516 26.02 23.17 -20.62
N ALA A 517 26.93 22.21 -20.65
CA ALA A 517 27.07 21.28 -21.76
C ALA A 517 25.83 20.40 -21.94
N LEU A 518 25.22 19.93 -20.85
CA LEU A 518 24.00 19.14 -20.86
C LEU A 518 22.80 19.94 -21.39
N VAL A 519 22.58 21.16 -20.89
CA VAL A 519 21.48 22.03 -21.36
C VAL A 519 21.62 22.31 -22.86
N THR A 520 22.83 22.67 -23.31
CA THR A 520 23.12 22.92 -24.73
C THR A 520 22.80 21.69 -25.58
N THR A 521 23.23 20.51 -25.11
CA THR A 521 22.97 19.24 -25.81
C THR A 521 21.48 18.90 -25.82
N CYS A 522 20.76 19.12 -24.73
CA CYS A 522 19.32 18.89 -24.63
C CYS A 522 18.53 19.75 -25.63
N LEU A 523 18.85 21.04 -25.73
CA LEU A 523 18.21 21.95 -26.68
C LEU A 523 18.49 21.53 -28.13
N ALA A 524 19.73 21.11 -28.42
CA ALA A 524 20.11 20.62 -29.75
C ALA A 524 19.42 19.31 -30.12
N VAL A 525 19.33 18.35 -29.18
CA VAL A 525 18.58 17.10 -29.36
C VAL A 525 17.12 17.41 -29.68
N SER A 526 16.50 18.30 -28.89
CA SER A 526 15.12 18.71 -29.10
C SER A 526 14.92 19.30 -30.50
N GLY A 527 15.81 20.18 -30.95
CA GLY A 527 15.75 20.77 -32.30
C GLY A 527 15.80 19.74 -33.43
N VAL A 528 16.62 18.69 -33.31
CA VAL A 528 16.74 17.64 -34.34
C VAL A 528 15.49 16.78 -34.44
N VAL A 529 14.84 16.48 -33.30
CA VAL A 529 13.69 15.56 -33.27
C VAL A 529 12.33 16.26 -33.36
N LEU A 530 12.28 17.58 -33.14
CA LEU A 530 11.06 18.38 -33.15
C LEU A 530 10.22 18.21 -34.43
N PRO A 531 10.79 18.19 -35.66
CA PRO A 531 10.00 18.03 -36.88
C PRO A 531 9.15 16.76 -36.91
N VAL A 532 9.58 15.69 -36.21
CA VAL A 532 8.85 14.42 -36.14
C VAL A 532 7.62 14.56 -35.23
N VAL A 533 7.78 15.14 -34.04
CA VAL A 533 6.70 15.26 -33.05
C VAL A 533 5.72 16.41 -33.33
N SER A 534 6.12 17.37 -34.16
CA SER A 534 5.28 18.48 -34.65
C SER A 534 4.55 18.15 -35.97
N SER A 535 4.80 16.98 -36.56
CA SER A 535 4.10 16.51 -37.75
C SER A 535 2.61 16.25 -37.47
N ALA A 536 1.75 16.59 -38.42
CA ALA A 536 0.30 16.30 -38.35
C ALA A 536 -0.01 14.80 -38.50
N SER A 537 0.93 14.03 -39.04
CA SER A 537 0.88 12.57 -39.11
C SER A 537 2.26 12.02 -38.72
N PRO A 538 2.58 11.95 -37.42
CA PRO A 538 3.89 11.47 -36.94
C PRO A 538 4.20 10.03 -37.37
N GLU A 539 3.17 9.26 -37.74
CA GLU A 539 3.24 7.88 -38.22
C GLU A 539 3.30 7.78 -39.76
N GLY A 540 3.19 8.90 -40.49
CA GLY A 540 3.00 8.92 -41.95
C GLY A 540 4.06 9.72 -42.72
N HIS A 541 4.67 9.05 -43.70
CA HIS A 541 5.65 9.49 -44.72
C HIS A 541 7.14 9.55 -44.34
N LEU A 542 7.91 8.62 -44.91
CA LEU A 542 9.29 8.86 -45.37
C LEU A 542 9.31 8.81 -46.91
N PRO A 543 10.22 9.57 -47.56
CA PRO A 543 10.33 9.65 -49.02
C PRO A 543 10.57 8.27 -49.63
N ALA A 544 10.02 8.07 -50.83
CA ALA A 544 10.12 6.83 -51.58
C ALA A 544 11.58 6.44 -51.86
N THR A 545 12.20 5.70 -50.94
CA THR A 545 13.38 4.89 -51.23
C THR A 545 12.93 3.46 -51.46
N ARG A 546 13.48 2.94 -52.56
CA ARG A 546 12.95 1.88 -53.42
C ARG A 546 12.77 0.55 -52.70
N ASP A 547 11.80 -0.17 -53.25
CA ASP A 547 11.57 -1.61 -53.18
C ASP A 547 10.80 -2.15 -51.96
N GLN A 548 9.63 -2.66 -52.31
CA GLN A 548 8.75 -3.55 -51.57
C GLN A 548 9.44 -4.91 -51.50
N GLU A 549 9.70 -5.43 -50.30
CA GLU A 549 9.62 -6.86 -49.98
C GLU A 549 10.05 -7.11 -48.51
N THR A 550 9.28 -7.99 -47.85
CA THR A 550 9.40 -8.56 -46.49
C THR A 550 8.80 -7.78 -45.31
N ASP A 551 7.53 -8.09 -45.04
CA ASP A 551 6.89 -8.08 -43.72
C ASP A 551 7.65 -9.00 -42.75
N GLN A 552 8.77 -8.55 -42.19
CA GLN A 552 9.16 -9.04 -40.86
C GLN A 552 8.33 -8.26 -39.83
N PRO A 553 7.53 -8.92 -38.98
CA PRO A 553 6.59 -8.22 -38.11
C PRO A 553 7.35 -7.29 -37.16
N LEU A 554 7.13 -5.99 -37.34
CA LEU A 554 7.63 -4.83 -36.59
C LEU A 554 7.65 -5.02 -35.06
N THR A 555 6.72 -5.82 -34.54
CA THR A 555 6.62 -6.19 -33.14
C THR A 555 7.86 -6.92 -32.63
N ASN A 556 8.56 -7.69 -33.46
CA ASN A 556 9.68 -8.52 -33.00
C ASN A 556 10.96 -7.72 -32.68
N VAL A 557 11.27 -6.66 -33.44
CA VAL A 557 12.50 -5.85 -33.24
C VAL A 557 12.40 -5.01 -31.96
N LEU A 558 11.25 -4.38 -31.70
CA LEU A 558 11.01 -3.63 -30.46
C LEU A 558 10.70 -4.53 -29.26
N SER A 559 10.50 -5.84 -29.47
CA SER A 559 10.25 -6.82 -28.39
C SER A 559 11.47 -7.67 -28.03
N ARG A 560 12.53 -7.71 -28.85
CA ARG A 560 13.73 -8.54 -28.61
C ARG A 560 14.99 -7.69 -28.51
N ARG A 561 15.95 -8.11 -27.69
CA ARG A 561 17.32 -7.54 -27.74
C ARG A 561 18.00 -8.05 -29.00
N LEU A 562 18.63 -7.15 -29.75
CA LEU A 562 19.43 -7.47 -30.93
C LEU A 562 20.83 -6.89 -30.75
N PRO A 563 21.89 -7.63 -31.10
CA PRO A 563 23.25 -7.10 -31.16
C PRO A 563 23.37 -5.98 -32.19
N SER A 564 24.38 -5.12 -32.03
CA SER A 564 24.63 -3.98 -32.92
C SER A 564 24.81 -4.41 -34.39
N GLU A 565 25.53 -5.51 -34.64
CA GLU A 565 25.77 -6.01 -36.02
C GLU A 565 24.46 -6.44 -36.71
N ALA A 566 23.53 -7.00 -35.94
CA ALA A 566 22.22 -7.39 -36.46
C ALA A 566 21.36 -6.14 -36.74
N LEU A 567 21.46 -5.09 -35.93
CA LEU A 567 20.73 -3.83 -36.14
C LEU A 567 21.12 -3.13 -37.44
N HIS A 568 22.38 -3.24 -37.87
CA HIS A 568 22.80 -2.70 -39.16
C HIS A 568 22.02 -3.30 -40.34
N GLN A 569 21.65 -4.58 -40.26
CA GLN A 569 20.91 -5.29 -41.30
C GLN A 569 19.39 -5.05 -41.23
N VAL A 570 18.89 -4.49 -40.13
CA VAL A 570 17.47 -4.16 -39.96
C VAL A 570 17.15 -2.85 -40.68
N ARG A 571 16.10 -2.86 -41.52
CA ARG A 571 15.56 -1.64 -42.14
C ARG A 571 14.99 -0.72 -41.07
N THR A 572 15.42 0.54 -41.05
CA THR A 572 14.86 1.55 -40.15
C THR A 572 13.39 1.80 -40.48
N THR A 573 12.54 1.86 -39.46
CA THR A 573 11.10 2.05 -39.60
C THR A 573 10.65 3.41 -39.03
N PRO A 574 9.55 3.99 -39.52
CA PRO A 574 9.01 5.24 -38.96
C PRO A 574 8.69 5.13 -37.47
N GLN A 575 8.27 3.96 -36.97
CA GLN A 575 7.97 3.74 -35.56
C GLN A 575 9.22 3.86 -34.69
N MET A 576 10.39 3.42 -35.17
CA MET A 576 11.66 3.59 -34.46
C MET A 576 12.02 5.07 -34.34
N VAL A 577 11.88 5.82 -35.45
CA VAL A 577 12.14 7.26 -35.50
C VAL A 577 11.20 8.03 -34.58
N LEU A 578 9.89 7.73 -34.66
CA LEU A 578 8.88 8.34 -33.81
C LEU A 578 9.16 8.05 -32.33
N LEU A 579 9.41 6.78 -31.97
CA LEU A 579 9.74 6.37 -30.60
C LEU A 579 10.97 7.12 -30.08
N CYS A 580 12.04 7.16 -30.87
CA CYS A 580 13.25 7.90 -30.53
C CYS A 580 12.96 9.39 -30.30
N ALA A 581 12.22 10.02 -31.22
CA ALA A 581 11.91 11.43 -31.17
C ALA A 581 11.08 11.83 -29.94
N TRP A 582 9.92 11.21 -29.72
CA TRP A 582 9.03 11.62 -28.63
C TRP A 582 9.58 11.26 -27.25
N ARG A 583 10.30 10.13 -27.11
CA ARG A 583 10.98 9.78 -25.86
C ARG A 583 12.14 10.73 -25.56
N SER A 584 12.89 11.14 -26.59
CA SER A 584 13.96 12.13 -26.41
C SER A 584 13.41 13.48 -25.96
N ILE A 585 12.33 13.97 -26.59
CA ILE A 585 11.64 15.20 -26.15
C ILE A 585 11.16 15.08 -24.72
N LYS A 586 10.52 13.95 -24.36
CA LYS A 586 10.09 13.70 -22.99
C LYS A 586 11.26 13.86 -22.01
N GLU A 587 12.36 13.14 -22.23
CA GLU A 587 13.47 13.17 -21.28
C GLU A 587 14.18 14.54 -21.26
N VAL A 588 14.30 15.24 -22.40
CA VAL A 588 14.77 16.64 -22.44
C VAL A 588 13.89 17.55 -21.59
N CYS A 589 12.57 17.51 -21.76
CA CYS A 589 11.64 18.34 -21.00
C CYS A 589 11.75 18.09 -19.49
N LEU A 590 11.89 16.82 -19.10
CA LEU A 590 12.05 16.44 -17.70
C LEU A 590 13.40 16.86 -17.13
N ILE A 591 14.50 16.73 -17.88
CA ILE A 591 15.84 17.20 -17.46
C ILE A 591 15.80 18.72 -17.24
N LEU A 592 15.34 19.47 -18.24
CA LEU A 592 15.34 20.94 -18.17
C LEU A 592 14.40 21.44 -17.05
N GLY A 593 13.21 20.87 -16.94
CA GLY A 593 12.25 21.23 -15.88
C GLY A 593 12.79 20.93 -14.49
N GLU A 594 13.44 19.79 -14.32
CA GLU A 594 14.04 19.39 -13.05
C GLU A 594 15.25 20.25 -12.66
N LEU A 595 16.14 20.54 -13.61
CA LEU A 595 17.27 21.44 -13.40
C LEU A 595 16.76 22.81 -12.95
N VAL A 596 15.78 23.38 -13.64
CA VAL A 596 15.18 24.66 -13.25
C VAL A 596 14.58 24.60 -11.84
N GLN A 597 13.88 23.52 -11.51
CA GLN A 597 13.19 23.39 -10.22
C GLN A 597 14.16 23.26 -9.04
N ARG A 598 15.29 22.57 -9.21
CA ARG A 598 16.17 22.16 -8.11
C ARG A 598 17.52 22.89 -8.08
N ALA A 599 18.00 23.41 -9.21
CA ALA A 599 19.33 24.00 -9.28
C ALA A 599 19.36 25.40 -8.66
N PRO A 600 20.47 25.79 -8.01
CA PRO A 600 20.72 27.18 -7.66
C PRO A 600 20.84 28.04 -8.92
N LEU A 601 20.02 29.09 -8.98
CA LEU A 601 19.93 30.02 -10.12
C LEU A 601 20.84 31.22 -9.86
N GLU A 602 21.56 31.67 -10.88
CA GLU A 602 22.46 32.84 -10.81
C GLU A 602 21.78 34.08 -10.22
N GLU A 603 20.53 34.35 -10.63
CA GLU A 603 19.76 35.54 -10.20
C GLU A 603 19.35 35.52 -8.73
N GLU A 604 19.32 34.35 -8.09
CA GLU A 604 18.98 34.18 -6.67
C GLU A 604 20.23 34.25 -5.78
N GLN A 605 21.43 34.05 -6.34
CA GLN A 605 22.69 33.92 -5.60
C GLN A 605 23.51 35.22 -5.56
N GLN A 606 22.86 36.38 -5.63
CA GLN A 606 23.51 37.71 -5.76
C GLN A 606 24.51 38.06 -4.64
N GLN A 607 24.52 37.33 -3.52
CA GLN A 607 25.43 37.54 -2.38
C GLN A 607 26.57 36.49 -2.29
N GLN A 608 26.49 35.37 -3.01
CA GLN A 608 27.49 34.29 -2.98
C GLN A 608 28.16 34.21 -4.35
N GLN A 609 29.42 34.64 -4.45
CA GLN A 609 30.15 34.70 -5.72
C GLN A 609 30.31 33.31 -6.33
N GLY A 610 29.40 32.95 -7.23
CA GLY A 610 29.56 31.82 -8.13
C GLY A 610 29.18 30.46 -7.55
N ASP A 611 28.14 30.37 -6.72
CA ASP A 611 27.54 29.10 -6.28
C ASP A 611 26.22 28.84 -7.03
N PHE A 612 26.25 28.89 -8.37
CA PHE A 612 25.10 28.58 -9.22
C PHE A 612 25.39 27.48 -10.24
N LEU A 613 24.33 26.82 -10.73
CA LEU A 613 24.42 25.83 -11.80
C LEU A 613 23.72 26.26 -13.10
N LEU A 614 22.70 27.12 -13.01
CA LEU A 614 22.01 27.67 -14.17
C LEU A 614 22.19 29.19 -14.22
N SER A 615 22.73 29.66 -15.35
CA SER A 615 22.81 31.10 -15.63
C SER A 615 21.48 31.66 -16.11
N SER A 616 21.34 32.98 -16.02
CA SER A 616 20.16 33.73 -16.47
C SER A 616 19.88 33.47 -17.97
N VAL A 617 20.92 33.40 -18.79
CA VAL A 617 20.83 33.13 -20.23
C VAL A 617 20.31 31.72 -20.52
N GLN A 618 20.78 30.72 -19.76
CA GLN A 618 20.27 29.35 -19.92
C GLN A 618 18.80 29.25 -19.51
N LEU A 619 18.43 29.96 -18.45
CA LEU A 619 17.07 29.95 -17.93
C LEU A 619 16.07 30.56 -18.92
N GLU A 620 16.44 31.67 -19.57
CA GLU A 620 15.67 32.27 -20.67
C GLU A 620 15.52 31.30 -21.84
N ALA A 621 16.63 30.70 -22.31
CA ALA A 621 16.61 29.74 -23.41
C ALA A 621 15.71 28.53 -23.11
N ILE A 622 15.71 28.03 -21.86
CA ILE A 622 14.81 26.95 -21.44
C ILE A 622 13.34 27.40 -21.48
N GLY A 623 13.04 28.63 -21.03
CA GLY A 623 11.69 29.19 -21.07
C GLY A 623 11.16 29.33 -22.50
N GLU A 624 11.95 29.94 -23.38
CA GLU A 624 11.62 30.06 -24.81
C GLU A 624 11.42 28.68 -25.45
N HIS A 625 12.29 27.73 -25.10
CA HIS A 625 12.19 26.36 -25.59
C HIS A 625 10.86 25.69 -25.19
N PHE A 626 10.43 25.80 -23.93
CA PHE A 626 9.15 25.25 -23.50
C PHE A 626 7.96 25.91 -24.21
N LEU A 627 7.98 27.23 -24.37
CA LEU A 627 6.93 27.94 -25.11
C LEU A 627 6.86 27.47 -26.56
N HIS A 628 8.01 27.31 -27.21
CA HIS A 628 8.10 26.77 -28.57
C HIS A 628 7.54 25.35 -28.68
N LEU A 629 7.91 24.46 -27.74
CA LEU A 629 7.39 23.09 -27.71
C LEU A 629 5.88 23.07 -27.50
N LEU A 630 5.33 23.90 -26.61
CA LEU A 630 3.90 23.98 -26.35
C LEU A 630 3.11 24.53 -27.55
N ALA A 631 3.73 25.37 -28.37
CA ALA A 631 3.11 25.91 -29.59
C ALA A 631 3.12 24.90 -30.75
N GLU A 632 4.24 24.20 -30.95
CA GLU A 632 4.48 23.42 -32.17
C GLU A 632 4.20 21.91 -32.04
N THR A 633 4.30 21.35 -30.81
CA THR A 633 4.24 19.89 -30.62
C THR A 633 2.82 19.36 -30.79
N LYS A 634 2.65 18.36 -31.66
CA LYS A 634 1.34 17.70 -31.90
C LYS A 634 1.25 16.32 -31.26
N HIS A 635 2.39 15.63 -31.08
CA HIS A 635 2.41 14.34 -30.42
C HIS A 635 2.03 14.48 -28.94
N ARG A 636 0.89 13.88 -28.55
CA ARG A 636 0.31 14.00 -27.21
C ARG A 636 1.30 13.72 -26.09
N GLY A 637 2.03 12.60 -26.18
CA GLY A 637 2.98 12.20 -25.14
C GLY A 637 4.19 13.13 -25.02
N ALA A 638 4.53 13.89 -26.07
CA ALA A 638 5.61 14.88 -26.02
C ALA A 638 5.09 16.21 -25.46
N PHE A 639 3.89 16.63 -25.90
CA PHE A 639 3.21 17.82 -25.39
C PHE A 639 2.94 17.73 -23.88
N GLU A 640 2.43 16.59 -23.39
CA GLU A 640 2.17 16.39 -21.95
C GLU A 640 3.43 16.59 -21.09
N GLN A 641 4.61 16.20 -21.60
CA GLN A 641 5.87 16.30 -20.87
C GLN A 641 6.49 17.70 -20.97
N ALA A 642 6.32 18.38 -22.11
CA ALA A 642 6.65 19.80 -22.24
C ALA A 642 5.81 20.65 -21.26
N TYR A 643 4.51 20.33 -21.11
CA TYR A 643 3.63 20.97 -20.12
C TYR A 643 4.10 20.75 -18.68
N VAL A 644 4.53 19.53 -18.33
CA VAL A 644 5.09 19.23 -17.00
C VAL A 644 6.36 20.06 -16.74
N GLY A 645 7.31 20.07 -17.68
CA GLY A 645 8.53 20.86 -17.55
C GLY A 645 8.27 22.37 -17.45
N PHE A 646 7.36 22.90 -18.28
CA PHE A 646 6.95 24.30 -18.21
C PHE A 646 6.26 24.65 -16.89
N THR A 647 5.47 23.73 -16.33
CA THR A 647 4.84 23.92 -15.01
C THR A 647 5.89 23.98 -13.90
N MET A 648 6.96 23.17 -13.98
CA MET A 648 8.08 23.24 -13.04
C MET A 648 8.78 24.62 -13.08
N LEU A 649 9.02 25.14 -14.29
CA LEU A 649 9.56 26.49 -14.51
C LEU A 649 8.67 27.57 -13.92
N CYS A 650 7.38 27.59 -14.28
CA CYS A 650 6.43 28.58 -13.78
C CYS A 650 6.33 28.55 -12.25
N ARG A 651 6.31 27.34 -11.67
CA ARG A 651 6.28 27.17 -10.21
C ARG A 651 7.54 27.71 -9.56
N ARG A 652 8.73 27.45 -10.13
CA ARG A 652 10.00 27.99 -9.63
C ARG A 652 9.99 29.52 -9.62
N PHE A 653 9.57 30.13 -10.72
CA PHE A 653 9.47 31.59 -10.84
C PHE A 653 8.50 32.20 -9.84
N TRP A 654 7.30 31.62 -9.70
CA TRP A 654 6.29 32.10 -8.74
C TRP A 654 6.77 32.12 -7.29
N HIS A 655 7.69 31.23 -6.93
CA HIS A 655 8.24 31.11 -5.56
C HIS A 655 9.67 31.65 -5.44
N SER A 656 10.21 32.31 -6.47
CA SER A 656 11.55 32.89 -6.41
C SER A 656 11.54 34.21 -5.66
N ASP A 657 12.52 34.41 -4.78
CA ASP A 657 12.76 35.69 -4.08
C ASP A 657 13.35 36.76 -5.02
N ALA A 658 13.86 36.35 -6.19
CA ALA A 658 14.33 37.27 -7.21
C ALA A 658 13.13 37.96 -7.89
N VAL A 659 12.98 39.26 -7.66
CA VAL A 659 11.86 40.09 -8.16
C VAL A 659 11.65 39.94 -9.67
N ARG A 660 12.74 39.87 -10.45
CA ARG A 660 12.68 39.68 -11.91
C ARG A 660 12.02 38.35 -12.28
N LEU A 661 12.51 37.24 -11.73
CA LEU A 661 11.97 35.91 -11.99
C LEU A 661 10.50 35.80 -11.55
N ASN A 662 10.16 36.36 -10.40
CA ASN A 662 8.80 36.36 -9.87
C ASN A 662 7.78 37.06 -10.81
N GLN A 663 8.22 38.07 -11.56
CA GLN A 663 7.36 38.83 -12.46
C GLN A 663 7.18 38.17 -13.84
N LEU A 664 8.06 37.27 -14.26
CA LEU A 664 8.02 36.65 -15.60
C LEU A 664 6.69 35.92 -15.91
N PRO A 665 6.07 35.14 -15.01
CA PRO A 665 4.79 34.48 -15.29
C PRO A 665 3.61 35.44 -15.53
N GLY A 666 3.72 36.69 -15.07
CA GLY A 666 2.70 37.73 -15.22
C GLY A 666 2.88 38.61 -16.45
N GLN A 667 3.99 38.49 -17.18
CA GLN A 667 4.27 39.27 -18.38
C GLN A 667 3.62 38.59 -19.59
N ARG A 668 2.74 39.33 -20.27
CA ARG A 668 2.08 38.95 -21.52
C ARG A 668 2.77 39.57 -22.72
#